data_AF-A0AAD3CXP6-F1
#
_entry.id   AF-A0AAD3CXP6-F1
#
_cell.length_a   1.000
_cell.length_b   1.000
_cell.length_c   1.000
_cell.angle_alpha   90.00
_cell.angle_beta   90.00
_cell.angle_gamma   90.00
#
_symmetry.space_group_name_H-M   'P 1'
#
loop_
_entity.id
_entity.type
_entity.pdbx_description
1 polymer ?
#
loop_
_entity_poly.entity_id
_entity_poly.type
_entity_poly.pdbx_seq_one_letter_code
_entity_poly.pdbx_strand_id
1 'polypeptide(L)'
;MTEEKLSKKQLKKLQKQKEKEAKKAGGKKADAPAASAQESKPAAPKEATYYLANAAENCNASLKASVAAAAFGIKLARAPASLKVPSIISGPALVKSDSAGIFAFGGNGITKALFLATKSHSFQNNAFAIVDDWLELERTSLRSSASAKDKKAALDKIEEALHSGCGSFLVGGRLTAADVAIVATLSCQKEEYPAAIQHYLHAHLTSAPFQEGSANVEGLVPPAPFDCKNDPSMLAAVNSVFYNAVAAFVPEMAHTLGRLVEKSKMLKNGDYQCKEAMPLFAQLKAKGALPAGVNSPVQVAQAIVANIPKDNEVVDMDSINVNGPGFILCRVKKEYLEYHLNTVMNSSIDGADPKLPLPKSVLEKPETVVVDFSSPNIAKEMHVGHLRSTIIGEAVCRILEFTGADVKRINHVGDWGTQFGMLITYLKEAFPTFGHSDDDVDIGGLTAFYKKAKMRFDEDADFKKTSQLNVVKLQAGDEECRKIWQKLCDISRIEFEKVYKRLDITLEECGESFYNPKIPAVIEEFEEKKLIQVEEGGAKCVFVPKHKIPLMLQKSDGGFGYDSTDMTALKYRLNDLAATRLVYITDFTQGDHFDMCFRAADKAGWVEPKKHRLEHIGFGTVQGEDGKRFKTRSGETVRLVDLLDEAVKRMEESLMERINEKKAVITEDQVPEVASAMGYGAVKYFDLRRNPTSNYKFSYDEMLDTRGNTAIYLLYAHARLESIISKGLADHKIDVNEIIKNKSVKITLDHPAERNLALHLHMFADMIEEVLQDLYPYRVCDFLYALSNAVSDFVTKCKVLGSPEMESRLLLCRSSAIVMRQCFELLAIRHVDRI
;
A
#
# COMPACT_ATOMS: atom_id res chain seq x y z
N MET A 1 -46.46 -43.70 28.31
CA MET A 1 -45.26 -43.60 29.17
C MET A 1 -44.47 -42.39 28.71
N THR A 2 -44.08 -41.58 29.68
CA THR A 2 -43.56 -40.22 29.60
C THR A 2 -42.39 -40.01 28.63
N GLU A 3 -42.37 -38.82 28.02
CA GLU A 3 -41.41 -38.28 27.05
C GLU A 3 -40.01 -37.97 27.62
N GLU A 4 -39.57 -38.65 28.68
CA GLU A 4 -38.23 -38.46 29.22
C GLU A 4 -37.32 -39.64 28.89
N LYS A 5 -36.24 -39.32 28.17
CA LYS A 5 -35.05 -40.13 27.80
C LYS A 5 -35.04 -40.80 26.42
N LEU A 6 -35.33 -40.05 25.35
CA LEU A 6 -34.76 -40.35 24.03
C LEU A 6 -33.63 -39.37 23.68
N SER A 7 -32.47 -39.91 23.29
CA SER A 7 -31.29 -39.11 22.95
C SER A 7 -31.51 -38.33 21.64
N LYS A 8 -30.94 -37.11 21.53
CA LYS A 8 -31.00 -36.24 20.34
C LYS A 8 -30.65 -36.95 19.02
N LYS A 9 -29.90 -38.06 19.08
CA LYS A 9 -29.50 -38.86 17.92
C LYS A 9 -30.64 -39.74 17.37
N GLN A 10 -31.57 -40.19 18.23
CA GLN A 10 -32.73 -41.00 17.84
C GLN A 10 -33.84 -40.16 17.21
N LEU A 11 -34.08 -38.95 17.71
CA LEU A 11 -35.01 -37.97 17.13
C LEU A 11 -34.63 -37.59 15.68
N LYS A 12 -33.35 -37.34 15.41
CA LYS A 12 -32.84 -37.07 14.05
C LYS A 12 -32.99 -38.26 13.10
N LYS A 13 -32.96 -39.50 13.62
CA LYS A 13 -33.12 -40.72 12.81
C LYS A 13 -34.57 -40.92 12.42
N LEU A 14 -35.50 -40.67 13.34
CA LEU A 14 -36.95 -40.70 13.09
C LEU A 14 -37.41 -39.62 12.11
N GLN A 15 -36.86 -38.40 12.17
CA GLN A 15 -37.15 -37.34 11.19
C GLN A 15 -36.68 -37.71 9.77
N LYS A 16 -35.46 -38.24 9.62
CA LYS A 16 -34.96 -38.70 8.32
C LYS A 16 -35.72 -39.90 7.74
N GLN A 17 -36.33 -40.72 8.60
CA GLN A 17 -37.11 -41.87 8.17
C GLN A 17 -38.49 -41.45 7.64
N LYS A 18 -39.14 -40.48 8.30
CA LYS A 18 -40.39 -39.87 7.82
C LYS A 18 -40.23 -39.09 6.50
N GLU A 19 -39.11 -38.39 6.30
CA GLU A 19 -38.82 -37.71 5.03
C GLU A 19 -38.56 -38.67 3.86
N LYS A 20 -38.03 -39.87 4.15
CA LYS A 20 -37.80 -40.92 3.14
C LYS A 20 -39.10 -41.64 2.73
N GLU A 21 -40.06 -41.75 3.63
CA GLU A 21 -41.37 -42.34 3.34
C GLU A 21 -42.27 -41.39 2.53
N ALA A 22 -42.20 -40.08 2.80
CA ALA A 22 -42.91 -39.07 2.02
C ALA A 22 -42.45 -39.00 0.54
N LYS A 23 -41.19 -39.33 0.25
CA LYS A 23 -40.65 -39.36 -1.12
C LYS A 23 -40.95 -40.62 -1.91
N LYS A 24 -41.47 -41.69 -1.27
CA LYS A 24 -41.78 -42.97 -1.94
C LYS A 24 -43.24 -43.13 -2.38
N ALA A 25 -44.14 -42.23 -1.98
CA ALA A 25 -45.59 -42.38 -2.17
C ALA A 25 -46.20 -41.62 -3.38
N GLY A 26 -45.43 -40.82 -4.12
CA GLY A 26 -45.95 -40.04 -5.27
C GLY A 26 -45.60 -40.68 -6.62
N GLY A 27 -46.28 -41.77 -7.00
CA GLY A 27 -46.09 -42.45 -8.27
C GLY A 27 -46.94 -41.90 -9.43
N LYS A 28 -46.36 -41.96 -10.64
CA LYS A 28 -46.91 -42.35 -11.96
C LYS A 28 -48.26 -41.77 -12.43
N LYS A 29 -48.23 -41.16 -13.63
CA LYS A 29 -49.05 -41.64 -14.78
C LYS A 29 -48.46 -41.19 -16.14
N ALA A 30 -48.23 -42.18 -16.99
CA ALA A 30 -48.03 -42.13 -18.45
C ALA A 30 -49.43 -42.19 -19.14
N ASP A 31 -49.69 -41.98 -20.44
CA ASP A 31 -48.94 -42.24 -21.69
C ASP A 31 -49.46 -41.35 -22.87
N ALA A 32 -48.61 -41.26 -23.90
CA ALA A 32 -48.63 -40.81 -25.33
C ALA A 32 -49.98 -40.69 -26.12
N PRO A 33 -50.06 -40.16 -27.39
CA PRO A 33 -48.98 -39.96 -28.39
C PRO A 33 -49.05 -38.70 -29.31
N ALA A 34 -47.92 -38.31 -29.95
CA ALA A 34 -47.89 -37.85 -31.35
C ALA A 34 -46.44 -37.61 -31.83
N ALA A 35 -46.12 -38.20 -32.98
CA ALA A 35 -44.85 -38.10 -33.68
C ALA A 35 -44.73 -36.84 -34.54
N SER A 36 -43.51 -36.32 -34.72
CA SER A 36 -42.94 -35.99 -36.03
C SER A 36 -41.50 -35.51 -35.89
N ALA A 37 -40.74 -35.74 -36.96
CA ALA A 37 -39.30 -35.74 -37.05
C ALA A 37 -38.66 -34.35 -37.11
N GLN A 38 -37.40 -34.33 -36.65
CA GLN A 38 -36.28 -33.45 -36.99
C GLN A 38 -36.57 -32.14 -37.76
N GLU A 39 -36.30 -31.01 -37.10
CA GLU A 39 -35.70 -29.83 -37.72
C GLU A 39 -34.73 -29.17 -36.73
N SER A 40 -33.56 -28.80 -37.23
CA SER A 40 -32.41 -28.24 -36.51
C SER A 40 -32.69 -26.93 -35.75
N LYS A 41 -32.11 -26.77 -34.56
CA LYS A 41 -31.80 -25.45 -33.99
C LYS A 41 -30.40 -25.42 -33.35
N PRO A 42 -29.52 -24.48 -33.73
CA PRO A 42 -28.22 -24.28 -33.10
C PRO A 42 -28.27 -23.31 -31.90
N ALA A 43 -27.28 -23.48 -31.00
CA ALA A 43 -26.60 -22.52 -30.10
C ALA A 43 -27.32 -21.89 -28.87
N ALA A 44 -26.63 -21.94 -27.72
CA ALA A 44 -26.60 -20.88 -26.69
C ALA A 44 -25.60 -19.78 -27.13
N PRO A 45 -25.52 -18.55 -26.55
CA PRO A 45 -26.20 -17.96 -25.38
C PRO A 45 -26.83 -16.56 -25.72
N LYS A 46 -27.29 -15.77 -24.74
CA LYS A 46 -27.49 -14.31 -24.92
C LYS A 46 -26.64 -13.52 -23.93
N GLU A 47 -25.36 -13.43 -24.28
CA GLU A 47 -24.31 -12.56 -23.74
C GLU A 47 -24.39 -11.16 -24.41
N ALA A 48 -23.49 -10.24 -24.08
CA ALA A 48 -23.50 -8.82 -24.50
C ALA A 48 -23.84 -8.58 -25.99
N THR A 49 -24.39 -7.42 -26.35
CA THR A 49 -24.77 -7.12 -27.75
C THR A 49 -23.54 -6.79 -28.62
N TYR A 50 -22.50 -6.20 -28.02
CA TYR A 50 -21.26 -5.83 -28.71
C TYR A 50 -20.03 -6.12 -27.85
N TYR A 51 -18.93 -6.42 -28.52
CA TYR A 51 -17.60 -6.61 -27.95
C TYR A 51 -16.64 -5.53 -28.47
N LEU A 52 -15.76 -5.04 -27.60
CA LEU A 52 -14.65 -4.15 -27.96
C LEU A 52 -13.35 -4.96 -27.95
N ALA A 53 -12.75 -5.12 -29.12
CA ALA A 53 -11.43 -5.73 -29.29
C ALA A 53 -10.35 -4.65 -29.38
N ASN A 54 -9.10 -5.00 -29.04
CA ASN A 54 -7.94 -4.11 -29.06
C ASN A 54 -8.15 -2.80 -28.28
N ALA A 55 -8.95 -2.84 -27.22
CA ALA A 55 -9.06 -1.73 -26.28
C ALA A 55 -7.70 -1.52 -25.59
N ALA A 56 -7.34 -0.26 -25.37
CA ALA A 56 -6.13 0.13 -24.66
C ALA A 56 -6.43 1.17 -23.59
N GLU A 57 -5.68 1.13 -22.48
CA GLU A 57 -5.69 2.15 -21.44
C GLU A 57 -5.21 3.49 -22.00
N ASN A 58 -5.75 4.59 -21.46
CA ASN A 58 -5.44 5.96 -21.89
C ASN A 58 -5.63 6.21 -23.40
N CYS A 59 -6.37 5.35 -24.10
CA CYS A 59 -6.67 5.50 -25.52
C CYS A 59 -8.00 6.23 -25.71
N ASN A 60 -7.94 7.38 -26.40
CA ASN A 60 -9.11 8.17 -26.77
C ASN A 60 -10.19 7.32 -27.47
N ALA A 61 -9.81 6.39 -28.36
CA ALA A 61 -10.76 5.52 -29.03
C ALA A 61 -11.49 4.53 -28.08
N SER A 62 -10.81 4.01 -27.04
CA SER A 62 -11.45 3.18 -26.00
C SER A 62 -12.43 3.99 -25.16
N LEU A 63 -12.05 5.22 -24.78
CA LEU A 63 -12.91 6.14 -24.03
C LEU A 63 -14.17 6.49 -24.83
N LYS A 64 -14.00 6.88 -26.10
CA LYS A 64 -15.10 7.15 -27.04
C LYS A 64 -16.08 5.98 -27.17
N ALA A 65 -15.56 4.74 -27.25
CA ALA A 65 -16.39 3.54 -27.35
C ALA A 65 -17.19 3.29 -26.07
N SER A 66 -16.53 3.38 -24.91
CA SER A 66 -17.15 3.13 -23.61
C SER A 66 -18.21 4.19 -23.25
N VAL A 67 -17.89 5.47 -23.44
CA VAL A 67 -18.82 6.57 -23.21
C VAL A 67 -19.99 6.51 -24.18
N ALA A 68 -19.75 6.20 -25.47
CA ALA A 68 -20.84 6.01 -26.42
C ALA A 68 -21.76 4.87 -26.01
N ALA A 69 -21.21 3.74 -25.54
CA ALA A 69 -22.02 2.62 -25.08
C ALA A 69 -22.91 3.01 -23.88
N ALA A 70 -22.35 3.72 -22.89
CA ALA A 70 -23.11 4.23 -21.74
C ALA A 70 -24.18 5.25 -22.17
N ALA A 71 -23.81 6.24 -22.98
CA ALA A 71 -24.70 7.28 -23.49
C ALA A 71 -25.92 6.73 -24.25
N PHE A 72 -25.72 5.62 -24.95
CA PHE A 72 -26.69 5.04 -25.86
C PHE A 72 -27.36 3.78 -25.31
N GLY A 73 -27.10 3.43 -24.04
CA GLY A 73 -27.70 2.27 -23.38
C GLY A 73 -27.33 0.93 -24.04
N ILE A 74 -26.13 0.84 -24.61
CA ILE A 74 -25.64 -0.35 -25.31
C ILE A 74 -24.76 -1.19 -24.39
N LYS A 75 -25.06 -2.48 -24.31
CA LYS A 75 -24.20 -3.45 -23.61
C LYS A 75 -22.93 -3.71 -24.42
N LEU A 76 -21.81 -3.20 -23.91
CA LEU A 76 -20.47 -3.39 -24.45
C LEU A 76 -19.62 -4.21 -23.48
N ALA A 77 -18.93 -5.23 -23.99
CA ALA A 77 -18.02 -6.06 -23.20
C ALA A 77 -16.64 -6.16 -23.87
N ARG A 78 -15.63 -6.61 -23.13
CA ARG A 78 -14.30 -6.93 -23.70
C ARG A 78 -14.40 -8.10 -24.67
N ALA A 79 -13.72 -8.01 -25.82
CA ALA A 79 -13.64 -9.13 -26.75
C ALA A 79 -12.90 -10.33 -26.13
N PRO A 80 -13.46 -11.56 -26.26
CA PRO A 80 -12.78 -12.76 -25.78
C PRO A 80 -11.55 -13.07 -26.65
N ALA A 81 -10.55 -13.76 -26.08
CA ALA A 81 -9.31 -14.11 -26.80
C ALA A 81 -9.54 -14.99 -28.05
N SER A 82 -10.66 -15.72 -28.10
CA SER A 82 -11.08 -16.51 -29.26
C SER A 82 -11.50 -15.65 -30.46
N LEU A 83 -11.87 -14.39 -30.24
CA LEU A 83 -12.33 -13.48 -31.27
C LEU A 83 -11.12 -12.81 -31.93
N LYS A 84 -10.72 -13.32 -33.09
CA LYS A 84 -9.56 -12.81 -33.84
C LYS A 84 -9.93 -11.59 -34.67
N VAL A 85 -9.27 -10.47 -34.38
CA VAL A 85 -9.28 -9.27 -35.22
C VAL A 85 -8.12 -9.39 -36.23
N PRO A 86 -8.31 -9.05 -37.52
CA PRO A 86 -7.23 -9.02 -38.50
C PRO A 86 -6.07 -8.16 -38.03
N SER A 87 -4.84 -8.66 -38.20
CA SER A 87 -3.61 -8.00 -37.72
C SER A 87 -3.36 -6.60 -38.29
N ILE A 88 -4.01 -6.26 -39.41
CA ILE A 88 -3.93 -4.92 -40.01
C ILE A 88 -4.65 -3.84 -39.17
N ILE A 89 -5.50 -4.23 -38.22
CA ILE A 89 -6.23 -3.31 -37.34
C ILE A 89 -5.52 -3.27 -35.99
N SER A 90 -4.73 -2.21 -35.77
CA SER A 90 -3.95 -2.01 -34.55
C SER A 90 -4.71 -1.30 -33.41
N GLY A 91 -5.83 -0.64 -33.69
CA GLY A 91 -6.63 0.11 -32.71
C GLY A 91 -7.95 -0.57 -32.32
N PRO A 92 -8.73 0.04 -31.40
CA PRO A 92 -10.00 -0.52 -30.95
C PRO A 92 -10.95 -0.83 -32.11
N ALA A 93 -11.61 -1.97 -32.02
CA ALA A 93 -12.56 -2.47 -33.02
C ALA A 93 -13.84 -2.98 -32.32
N LEU A 94 -14.99 -2.54 -32.81
CA LEU A 94 -16.30 -2.97 -32.34
C LEU A 94 -16.77 -4.19 -33.14
N VAL A 95 -17.16 -5.24 -32.44
CA VAL A 95 -17.59 -6.52 -33.01
C VAL A 95 -18.97 -6.84 -32.43
N LYS A 96 -19.93 -7.20 -33.28
CA LYS A 96 -21.30 -7.50 -32.83
C LYS A 96 -21.40 -8.98 -32.47
N SER A 97 -22.02 -9.31 -31.33
CA SER A 97 -21.97 -10.67 -30.75
C SER A 97 -22.60 -11.77 -31.61
N ASP A 98 -23.53 -11.43 -32.50
CA ASP A 98 -24.15 -12.36 -33.45
C ASP A 98 -23.41 -12.48 -34.79
N SER A 99 -22.27 -11.78 -34.95
CA SER A 99 -21.47 -11.77 -36.18
C SER A 99 -20.00 -12.04 -35.90
N ALA A 100 -19.39 -12.96 -36.64
CA ALA A 100 -17.95 -13.22 -36.57
C ALA A 100 -17.08 -12.12 -37.22
N GLY A 101 -17.63 -10.93 -37.48
CA GLY A 101 -17.03 -9.87 -38.29
C GLY A 101 -16.97 -8.52 -37.56
N ILE A 102 -16.03 -7.68 -37.97
CA ILE A 102 -15.85 -6.34 -37.40
C ILE A 102 -16.93 -5.42 -37.94
N PHE A 103 -17.62 -4.74 -37.03
CA PHE A 103 -18.69 -3.79 -37.36
C PHE A 103 -18.14 -2.39 -37.63
N ALA A 104 -17.21 -1.92 -36.80
CA ALA A 104 -16.56 -0.62 -36.94
C ALA A 104 -15.18 -0.61 -36.27
N PHE A 105 -14.31 0.32 -36.68
CA PHE A 105 -12.97 0.51 -36.11
C PHE A 105 -12.65 1.99 -35.95
N GLY A 106 -11.76 2.29 -35.00
CA GLY A 106 -11.39 3.67 -34.65
C GLY A 106 -12.47 4.40 -33.86
N GLY A 107 -12.06 5.36 -33.02
CA GLY A 107 -12.95 6.00 -32.04
C GLY A 107 -14.25 6.56 -32.65
N ASN A 108 -14.15 7.39 -33.67
CA ASN A 108 -15.33 8.02 -34.30
C ASN A 108 -16.22 7.01 -35.03
N GLY A 109 -15.59 6.04 -35.72
CA GLY A 109 -16.32 4.97 -36.42
C GLY A 109 -17.14 4.14 -35.44
N ILE A 110 -16.55 3.80 -34.29
CA ILE A 110 -17.21 3.06 -33.20
C ILE A 110 -18.33 3.89 -32.57
N THR A 111 -18.07 5.15 -32.22
CA THR A 111 -19.09 6.04 -31.64
C THR A 111 -20.29 6.21 -32.57
N LYS A 112 -20.05 6.40 -33.87
CA LYS A 112 -21.11 6.49 -34.89
C LYS A 112 -21.89 5.18 -35.01
N ALA A 113 -21.19 4.06 -35.07
CA ALA A 113 -21.78 2.73 -35.11
C ALA A 113 -22.74 2.47 -33.92
N LEU A 114 -22.28 2.79 -32.71
CA LEU A 114 -23.09 2.66 -31.48
C LEU A 114 -24.28 3.61 -31.49
N PHE A 115 -24.08 4.86 -31.92
CA PHE A 115 -25.16 5.83 -32.05
C PHE A 115 -26.27 5.34 -33.00
N LEU A 116 -25.89 4.83 -34.18
CA LEU A 116 -26.83 4.29 -35.18
C LEU A 116 -27.57 3.03 -34.70
N ALA A 117 -26.96 2.25 -33.80
CA ALA A 117 -27.55 1.02 -33.27
C ALA A 117 -28.77 1.24 -32.34
N THR A 118 -29.01 2.47 -31.85
CA THR A 118 -30.04 2.77 -30.83
C THR A 118 -31.49 2.76 -31.31
N LYS A 119 -31.77 2.54 -32.61
CA LYS A 119 -33.14 2.55 -33.19
C LYS A 119 -34.02 3.74 -32.75
N SER A 120 -33.47 4.94 -32.54
CA SER A 120 -34.31 6.13 -32.34
C SER A 120 -34.71 6.73 -33.70
N HIS A 121 -35.94 6.45 -34.14
CA HIS A 121 -36.56 7.04 -35.34
C HIS A 121 -36.94 8.53 -35.15
N SER A 122 -36.12 9.32 -34.44
CA SER A 122 -36.45 10.72 -34.10
C SER A 122 -35.41 11.76 -34.51
N PHE A 123 -34.44 11.41 -35.35
CA PHE A 123 -33.60 12.42 -36.01
C PHE A 123 -34.09 12.65 -37.45
N GLN A 124 -34.44 13.89 -37.79
CA GLN A 124 -34.67 14.30 -39.17
C GLN A 124 -33.40 14.03 -40.00
N ASN A 125 -33.53 13.62 -41.26
CA ASN A 125 -32.42 13.19 -42.13
C ASN A 125 -31.24 14.18 -42.18
N ASN A 126 -31.46 15.49 -41.97
CA ASN A 126 -30.41 16.51 -41.97
C ASN A 126 -29.47 16.47 -40.75
N ALA A 127 -29.88 15.87 -39.61
CA ALA A 127 -29.06 15.87 -38.39
C ALA A 127 -27.87 14.90 -38.47
N PHE A 128 -27.96 13.82 -39.24
CA PHE A 128 -26.86 12.86 -39.39
C PHE A 128 -25.69 13.43 -40.21
N ALA A 129 -25.97 14.25 -41.22
CA ALA A 129 -24.95 14.94 -41.99
C ALA A 129 -24.15 15.91 -41.11
N ILE A 130 -24.83 16.67 -40.24
CA ILE A 130 -24.18 17.59 -39.31
C ILE A 130 -23.30 16.83 -38.31
N VAL A 131 -23.76 15.69 -37.78
CA VAL A 131 -22.94 14.85 -36.88
C VAL A 131 -21.68 14.34 -37.61
N ASP A 132 -21.81 13.94 -38.88
CA ASP A 132 -20.67 13.48 -39.68
C ASP A 132 -19.65 14.59 -39.93
N ASP A 133 -20.09 15.82 -40.18
CA ASP A 133 -19.21 16.98 -40.33
C ASP A 133 -18.40 17.25 -39.06
N TRP A 134 -19.00 17.09 -37.87
CA TRP A 134 -18.31 17.23 -36.60
C TRP A 134 -17.34 16.08 -36.32
N LEU A 135 -17.70 14.84 -36.66
CA LEU A 135 -16.80 13.69 -36.54
C LEU A 135 -15.60 13.84 -37.47
N GLU A 136 -15.79 14.41 -38.66
CA GLU A 136 -14.70 14.69 -39.59
C GLU A 136 -13.83 15.84 -39.09
N LEU A 137 -14.44 16.92 -38.58
CA LEU A 137 -13.70 18.03 -37.94
C LEU A 137 -12.81 17.53 -36.79
N GLU A 138 -13.33 16.66 -35.93
CA GLU A 138 -12.51 16.05 -34.87
C GLU A 138 -11.33 15.27 -35.47
N ARG A 139 -11.60 14.47 -36.51
CA ARG A 139 -10.62 13.57 -37.12
C ARG A 139 -9.46 14.33 -37.77
N THR A 140 -9.76 15.43 -38.47
CA THR A 140 -8.77 16.16 -39.26
C THR A 140 -8.11 17.29 -38.50
N SER A 141 -8.82 17.92 -37.55
CA SER A 141 -8.45 19.25 -37.06
C SER A 141 -8.29 19.34 -35.55
N LEU A 142 -8.80 18.39 -34.76
CA LEU A 142 -8.66 18.43 -33.29
C LEU A 142 -7.61 17.46 -32.75
N ARG A 143 -7.25 16.39 -33.47
CA ARG A 143 -6.29 15.39 -32.96
C ARG A 143 -4.89 15.97 -32.79
N SER A 144 -4.06 15.29 -32.00
CA SER A 144 -2.67 15.69 -31.72
C SER A 144 -1.80 15.89 -32.96
N SER A 145 -2.15 15.26 -34.09
CA SER A 145 -1.46 15.39 -35.37
C SER A 145 -1.85 16.63 -36.19
N ALA A 146 -2.88 17.39 -35.79
CA ALA A 146 -3.35 18.57 -36.51
C ALA A 146 -2.46 19.80 -36.24
N SER A 147 -2.36 20.71 -37.22
CA SER A 147 -1.60 21.94 -37.04
C SER A 147 -2.26 22.88 -36.03
N ALA A 148 -1.48 23.73 -35.36
CA ALA A 148 -2.01 24.71 -34.42
C ALA A 148 -3.05 25.65 -35.05
N LYS A 149 -2.91 25.93 -36.35
CA LYS A 149 -3.85 26.73 -37.13
C LYS A 149 -5.19 26.01 -37.30
N ASP A 150 -5.16 24.73 -37.64
CA ASP A 150 -6.37 23.91 -37.86
C ASP A 150 -7.10 23.65 -36.54
N LYS A 151 -6.34 23.40 -35.46
CA LYS A 151 -6.89 23.29 -34.10
C LYS A 151 -7.61 24.55 -33.69
N LYS A 152 -6.98 25.72 -33.86
CA LYS A 152 -7.60 27.01 -33.53
C LYS A 152 -8.91 27.21 -34.31
N ALA A 153 -8.89 27.00 -35.62
CA ALA A 153 -10.08 27.13 -36.46
C ALA A 153 -11.20 26.16 -36.05
N ALA A 154 -10.85 24.95 -35.61
CA ALA A 154 -11.82 23.98 -35.11
C ALA A 154 -12.41 24.38 -33.75
N LEU A 155 -11.59 24.91 -32.83
CA LEU A 155 -12.04 25.44 -31.54
C LEU A 155 -12.96 26.66 -31.74
N ASP A 156 -12.60 27.59 -32.62
CA ASP A 156 -13.43 28.76 -32.96
C ASP A 156 -14.81 28.32 -33.47
N LYS A 157 -14.84 27.28 -34.33
CA LYS A 157 -16.09 26.71 -34.85
C LYS A 157 -16.93 26.02 -33.77
N ILE A 158 -16.30 25.32 -32.83
CA ILE A 158 -16.98 24.72 -31.67
C ILE A 158 -17.60 25.83 -30.81
N GLU A 159 -16.83 26.88 -30.53
CA GLU A 159 -17.29 28.00 -29.74
C GLU A 159 -18.49 28.71 -30.39
N GLU A 160 -18.43 28.97 -31.69
CA GLU A 160 -19.54 29.56 -32.45
C GLU A 160 -20.81 28.66 -32.40
N ALA A 161 -20.64 27.34 -32.53
CA ALA A 161 -21.75 26.39 -32.43
C ALA A 161 -22.40 26.37 -31.04
N LEU A 162 -21.59 26.48 -29.98
CA LEU A 162 -22.09 26.53 -28.60
C LEU A 162 -22.83 27.84 -28.31
N HIS A 163 -22.38 28.96 -28.87
CA HIS A 163 -23.04 30.27 -28.74
C HIS A 163 -24.35 30.38 -29.55
N SER A 164 -24.43 29.72 -30.71
CA SER A 164 -25.61 29.75 -31.60
C SER A 164 -26.69 28.71 -31.24
N GLY A 165 -26.39 27.73 -30.39
CA GLY A 165 -27.30 26.67 -29.95
C GLY A 165 -27.79 26.78 -28.50
N CYS A 166 -28.26 25.66 -27.92
CA CYS A 166 -28.70 25.57 -26.50
C CYS A 166 -27.55 25.61 -25.47
N GLY A 167 -26.33 26.02 -25.85
CA GLY A 167 -25.17 26.13 -24.96
C GLY A 167 -24.54 24.83 -24.46
N SER A 168 -25.26 23.70 -24.50
CA SER A 168 -24.80 22.43 -23.90
C SER A 168 -24.53 21.29 -24.89
N PHE A 169 -24.92 21.41 -26.17
CA PHE A 169 -24.75 20.35 -27.18
C PHE A 169 -24.36 20.94 -28.53
N LEU A 170 -23.55 20.22 -29.31
CA LEU A 170 -23.12 20.65 -30.64
C LEU A 170 -24.18 20.44 -31.73
N VAL A 171 -25.03 19.43 -31.57
CA VAL A 171 -26.07 19.10 -32.54
C VAL A 171 -27.41 18.88 -31.84
N GLY A 172 -28.34 19.83 -32.04
CA GLY A 172 -29.68 19.76 -31.45
C GLY A 172 -29.67 19.95 -29.92
N GLY A 173 -30.60 19.30 -29.22
CA GLY A 173 -30.80 19.45 -27.77
C GLY A 173 -30.51 18.19 -26.94
N ARG A 174 -29.72 17.24 -27.46
CA ARG A 174 -29.37 15.99 -26.77
C ARG A 174 -27.96 15.53 -27.11
N LEU A 175 -27.40 14.66 -26.28
CA LEU A 175 -26.07 14.08 -26.49
C LEU A 175 -26.01 13.26 -27.79
N THR A 176 -25.05 13.57 -28.66
CA THR A 176 -24.83 12.90 -29.95
C THR A 176 -23.45 12.24 -30.05
N ALA A 177 -23.22 11.49 -31.13
CA ALA A 177 -21.89 10.95 -31.45
C ALA A 177 -20.81 12.05 -31.59
N ALA A 178 -21.19 13.23 -32.08
CA ALA A 178 -20.29 14.38 -32.20
C ALA A 178 -19.81 14.87 -30.83
N ASP A 179 -20.75 15.01 -29.88
CA ASP A 179 -20.42 15.45 -28.51
C ASP A 179 -19.49 14.46 -27.81
N VAL A 180 -19.81 13.17 -27.88
CA VAL A 180 -18.95 12.12 -27.30
C VAL A 180 -17.55 12.17 -27.90
N ALA A 181 -17.44 12.30 -29.22
CA ALA A 181 -16.14 12.30 -29.88
C ALA A 181 -15.29 13.54 -29.56
N ILE A 182 -15.90 14.73 -29.54
CA ILE A 182 -15.20 15.99 -29.30
C ILE A 182 -14.81 16.12 -27.83
N VAL A 183 -15.74 15.87 -26.90
CA VAL A 183 -15.45 15.94 -25.45
C VAL A 183 -14.35 14.96 -25.07
N ALA A 184 -14.44 13.69 -25.51
CA ALA A 184 -13.41 12.68 -25.21
C ALA A 184 -12.03 13.05 -25.80
N THR A 185 -12.00 13.80 -26.90
CA THR A 185 -10.74 14.23 -27.52
C THR A 185 -10.12 15.40 -26.79
N LEU A 186 -10.91 16.44 -26.51
CA LEU A 186 -10.44 17.63 -25.81
C LEU A 186 -10.07 17.31 -24.35
N SER A 187 -10.78 16.38 -23.70
CA SER A 187 -10.46 15.95 -22.33
C SER A 187 -9.09 15.26 -22.22
N CYS A 188 -8.59 14.66 -23.31
CA CYS A 188 -7.30 13.99 -23.32
C CYS A 188 -6.10 14.93 -23.60
N GLN A 189 -6.32 16.17 -24.04
CA GLN A 189 -5.24 17.01 -24.59
C GLN A 189 -4.52 17.91 -23.58
N LYS A 190 -4.99 18.04 -22.33
CA LYS A 190 -4.36 18.88 -21.28
C LYS A 190 -4.02 20.31 -21.77
N GLU A 191 -4.89 20.92 -22.56
CA GLU A 191 -4.77 22.30 -23.05
C GLU A 191 -5.79 23.21 -22.33
N GLU A 192 -5.50 24.50 -22.20
CA GLU A 192 -6.47 25.49 -21.72
C GLU A 192 -7.39 25.91 -22.87
N TYR A 193 -8.71 25.82 -22.65
CA TYR A 193 -9.71 26.16 -23.66
C TYR A 193 -10.44 27.48 -23.34
N PRO A 194 -11.08 28.13 -24.33
CA PRO A 194 -12.00 29.24 -24.11
C PRO A 194 -13.13 28.89 -23.13
N ALA A 195 -13.69 29.89 -22.44
CA ALA A 195 -14.66 29.71 -21.36
C ALA A 195 -15.92 28.91 -21.78
N ALA A 196 -16.43 29.13 -22.99
CA ALA A 196 -17.57 28.38 -23.52
C ALA A 196 -17.26 26.88 -23.67
N ILE A 197 -16.05 26.55 -24.14
CA ILE A 197 -15.60 25.16 -24.30
C ILE A 197 -15.31 24.53 -22.94
N GLN A 198 -14.73 25.28 -21.99
CA GLN A 198 -14.55 24.80 -20.61
C GLN A 198 -15.88 24.44 -19.95
N HIS A 199 -16.90 25.30 -20.10
CA HIS A 199 -18.23 25.04 -19.59
C HIS A 199 -18.86 23.80 -20.24
N TYR A 200 -18.75 23.67 -21.56
CA TYR A 200 -19.18 22.50 -22.31
C TYR A 200 -18.49 21.21 -21.83
N LEU A 201 -17.16 21.21 -21.69
CA LEU A 201 -16.41 20.08 -21.18
C LEU A 201 -16.83 19.73 -19.76
N HIS A 202 -16.97 20.72 -18.88
CA HIS A 202 -17.40 20.48 -17.51
C HIS A 202 -18.80 19.85 -17.45
N ALA A 203 -19.76 20.37 -18.23
CA ALA A 203 -21.13 19.84 -18.28
C ALA A 203 -21.17 18.37 -18.76
N HIS A 204 -20.38 18.02 -19.78
CA HIS A 204 -20.34 16.64 -20.28
C HIS A 204 -19.52 15.71 -19.40
N LEU A 205 -18.35 16.12 -18.92
CA LEU A 205 -17.49 15.30 -18.07
C LEU A 205 -18.14 14.97 -16.72
N THR A 206 -19.01 15.84 -16.21
CA THR A 206 -19.81 15.58 -15.00
C THR A 206 -21.11 14.81 -15.26
N SER A 207 -21.47 14.58 -16.53
CA SER A 207 -22.67 13.84 -16.90
C SER A 207 -22.54 12.34 -16.58
N ALA A 208 -23.68 11.69 -16.28
CA ALA A 208 -23.71 10.26 -15.95
C ALA A 208 -23.08 9.37 -17.05
N PRO A 209 -23.34 9.56 -18.36
CA PRO A 209 -22.71 8.74 -19.41
C PRO A 209 -21.19 8.82 -19.46
N PHE A 210 -20.61 9.99 -19.21
CA PHE A 210 -19.16 10.17 -19.23
C PHE A 210 -18.51 9.61 -17.97
N GLN A 211 -19.13 9.79 -16.80
CA GLN A 211 -18.63 9.20 -15.55
C GLN A 211 -18.68 7.66 -15.60
N GLU A 212 -19.80 7.10 -16.04
CA GLU A 212 -19.97 5.65 -16.22
C GLU A 212 -19.04 5.11 -17.30
N GLY A 213 -19.01 5.74 -18.47
CA GLY A 213 -18.16 5.33 -19.59
C GLY A 213 -16.68 5.37 -19.23
N SER A 214 -16.22 6.42 -18.56
CA SER A 214 -14.83 6.54 -18.11
C SER A 214 -14.46 5.47 -17.09
N ALA A 215 -15.35 5.15 -16.15
CA ALA A 215 -15.13 4.08 -15.17
C ALA A 215 -15.10 2.69 -15.82
N ASN A 216 -15.88 2.46 -16.88
CA ASN A 216 -15.99 1.17 -17.54
C ASN A 216 -14.84 0.85 -18.52
N VAL A 217 -14.01 1.83 -18.90
CA VAL A 217 -12.90 1.60 -19.85
C VAL A 217 -11.96 0.51 -19.34
N GLU A 218 -11.62 0.52 -18.06
CA GLU A 218 -10.69 -0.42 -17.44
C GLU A 218 -11.15 -1.88 -17.63
N GLY A 219 -12.46 -2.14 -17.49
CA GLY A 219 -13.03 -3.47 -17.71
C GLY A 219 -13.02 -3.94 -19.17
N LEU A 220 -12.79 -3.03 -20.13
CA LEU A 220 -12.71 -3.35 -21.56
C LEU A 220 -11.28 -3.64 -22.02
N VAL A 221 -10.27 -3.14 -21.31
CA VAL A 221 -8.86 -3.29 -21.67
C VAL A 221 -8.36 -4.68 -21.23
N PRO A 222 -7.67 -5.44 -22.11
CA PRO A 222 -6.94 -6.62 -21.67
C PRO A 222 -5.79 -6.20 -20.75
N PRO A 223 -5.59 -6.85 -19.59
CA PRO A 223 -4.42 -6.55 -18.77
C PRO A 223 -3.18 -6.80 -19.61
N ALA A 224 -2.20 -5.89 -19.48
CA ALA A 224 -0.94 -6.04 -20.16
C ALA A 224 -0.32 -7.41 -19.83
N PRO A 225 0.29 -8.10 -20.80
CA PRO A 225 1.01 -9.34 -20.50
C PRO A 225 2.09 -9.05 -19.46
N PHE A 226 2.12 -9.84 -18.40
CA PHE A 226 3.13 -9.71 -17.35
C PHE A 226 4.51 -9.97 -17.94
N ASP A 227 5.48 -9.11 -17.61
CA ASP A 227 6.86 -9.25 -18.06
C ASP A 227 7.60 -10.29 -17.19
N CYS A 228 7.37 -11.56 -17.51
CA CYS A 228 8.01 -12.70 -16.85
C CYS A 228 9.54 -12.68 -16.88
N LYS A 229 10.19 -11.80 -17.65
CA LYS A 229 11.65 -11.77 -17.78
C LYS A 229 12.28 -10.70 -16.92
N ASN A 230 11.65 -9.54 -16.79
CA ASN A 230 12.25 -8.40 -16.09
C ASN A 230 11.54 -8.02 -14.80
N ASP A 231 10.27 -8.41 -14.60
CA ASP A 231 9.58 -8.13 -13.36
C ASP A 231 9.97 -9.17 -12.27
N PRO A 232 10.43 -8.74 -11.09
CA PRO A 232 10.88 -9.65 -10.03
C PRO A 232 9.74 -10.29 -9.23
N SER A 233 8.48 -9.85 -9.35
CA SER A 233 7.36 -10.39 -8.56
C SER A 233 6.99 -11.80 -9.03
N MET A 234 7.33 -12.79 -8.22
CA MET A 234 7.03 -14.19 -8.48
C MET A 234 5.54 -14.48 -8.25
N LEU A 235 4.92 -13.83 -7.26
CA LEU A 235 3.48 -13.89 -7.06
C LEU A 235 2.72 -13.34 -8.27
N ALA A 236 3.14 -12.19 -8.81
CA ALA A 236 2.51 -11.62 -10.00
C ALA A 236 2.73 -12.49 -11.24
N ALA A 237 3.93 -13.07 -11.40
CA ALA A 237 4.24 -14.02 -12.46
C ALA A 237 3.29 -15.22 -12.45
N VAL A 238 3.18 -15.90 -11.31
CA VAL A 238 2.27 -17.06 -11.15
C VAL A 238 0.82 -16.63 -11.29
N ASN A 239 0.43 -15.48 -10.73
CA ASN A 239 -0.92 -14.94 -10.89
C ASN A 239 -1.26 -14.68 -12.36
N SER A 240 -0.32 -14.20 -13.17
CA SER A 240 -0.54 -13.97 -14.60
C SER A 240 -0.88 -15.26 -15.36
N VAL A 241 -0.22 -16.38 -15.02
CA VAL A 241 -0.49 -17.69 -15.62
C VAL A 241 -1.92 -18.14 -15.31
N PHE A 242 -2.31 -18.09 -14.03
CA PHE A 242 -3.66 -18.49 -13.62
C PHE A 242 -4.74 -17.50 -14.09
N TYR A 243 -4.44 -16.21 -14.11
CA TYR A 243 -5.34 -15.19 -14.63
C TYR A 243 -5.66 -15.46 -16.09
N ASN A 244 -4.63 -15.70 -16.91
CA ASN A 244 -4.80 -16.00 -18.33
C ASN A 244 -5.59 -17.30 -18.54
N ALA A 245 -5.33 -18.32 -17.72
CA ALA A 245 -6.07 -19.59 -17.78
C ALA A 245 -7.56 -19.44 -17.39
N VAL A 246 -7.86 -18.66 -16.34
CA VAL A 246 -9.24 -18.37 -15.94
C VAL A 246 -9.95 -17.49 -16.98
N ALA A 247 -9.28 -16.47 -17.50
CA ALA A 247 -9.81 -15.59 -18.53
C ALA A 247 -10.08 -16.36 -19.85
N ALA A 248 -9.27 -17.37 -20.18
CA ALA A 248 -9.53 -18.27 -21.30
C ALA A 248 -10.73 -19.20 -21.03
N PHE A 249 -10.87 -19.70 -19.81
CA PHE A 249 -11.98 -20.58 -19.42
C PHE A 249 -13.33 -19.85 -19.37
N VAL A 250 -13.36 -18.61 -18.85
CA VAL A 250 -14.58 -17.79 -18.67
C VAL A 250 -14.32 -16.31 -19.00
N PRO A 251 -14.26 -15.96 -20.30
CA PRO A 251 -13.92 -14.61 -20.75
C PRO A 251 -14.84 -13.51 -20.23
N GLU A 252 -16.14 -13.81 -20.13
CA GLU A 252 -17.18 -12.91 -19.63
C GLU A 252 -16.91 -12.39 -18.21
N MET A 253 -16.12 -13.13 -17.41
CA MET A 253 -15.84 -12.81 -16.02
C MET A 253 -14.41 -12.29 -15.78
N ALA A 254 -13.60 -12.16 -16.83
CA ALA A 254 -12.21 -11.73 -16.74
C ALA A 254 -12.04 -10.35 -16.05
N HIS A 255 -12.99 -9.43 -16.26
CA HIS A 255 -13.01 -8.09 -15.64
C HIS A 255 -13.31 -8.09 -14.14
N THR A 256 -13.78 -9.21 -13.59
CA THR A 256 -14.09 -9.36 -12.15
C THR A 256 -13.00 -10.07 -11.37
N LEU A 257 -11.95 -10.55 -12.05
CA LEU A 257 -10.88 -11.32 -11.45
C LEU A 257 -9.90 -10.39 -10.72
N GLY A 258 -9.74 -10.62 -9.42
CA GLY A 258 -8.68 -10.00 -8.62
C GLY A 258 -7.41 -10.84 -8.60
N ARG A 259 -6.69 -10.81 -7.47
CA ARG A 259 -5.56 -11.71 -7.20
C ARG A 259 -6.06 -13.13 -6.93
N LEU A 260 -5.71 -14.06 -7.81
CA LEU A 260 -6.18 -15.46 -7.80
C LEU A 260 -5.27 -16.39 -6.99
N VAL A 261 -4.01 -16.00 -6.89
CA VAL A 261 -2.91 -16.78 -6.34
C VAL A 261 -2.46 -16.21 -5.00
N GLU A 262 -2.07 -17.09 -4.09
CA GLU A 262 -1.39 -16.76 -2.85
C GLU A 262 -0.24 -17.72 -2.58
N LYS A 263 0.69 -17.33 -1.71
CA LYS A 263 1.76 -18.22 -1.24
C LYS A 263 1.16 -19.43 -0.55
N SER A 264 1.68 -20.62 -0.87
CA SER A 264 1.27 -21.84 -0.20
C SER A 264 1.67 -21.81 1.28
N LYS A 265 0.74 -22.16 2.17
CA LYS A 265 1.02 -22.31 3.60
C LYS A 265 1.92 -23.52 3.91
N MET A 266 2.03 -24.47 2.99
CA MET A 266 2.85 -25.66 3.11
C MET A 266 3.70 -25.84 1.85
N LEU A 267 4.91 -25.28 1.85
CA LEU A 267 5.86 -25.33 0.72
C LEU A 267 6.18 -26.77 0.23
N LYS A 268 5.99 -27.77 1.10
CA LYS A 268 6.10 -29.19 0.72
C LYS A 268 5.09 -29.62 -0.35
N ASN A 269 3.90 -29.00 -0.39
CA ASN A 269 2.82 -29.38 -1.30
C ASN A 269 2.78 -28.53 -2.59
N GLY A 270 3.55 -27.44 -2.64
CA GLY A 270 3.58 -26.47 -3.72
C GLY A 270 4.09 -25.12 -3.20
N ASP A 271 4.65 -24.31 -4.08
CA ASP A 271 5.18 -22.98 -3.72
C ASP A 271 4.03 -21.96 -3.63
N TYR A 272 3.07 -22.05 -4.55
CA TYR A 272 1.89 -21.18 -4.64
C TYR A 272 0.61 -21.99 -4.80
N GLN A 273 -0.52 -21.38 -4.46
CA GLN A 273 -1.84 -21.96 -4.66
C GLN A 273 -2.83 -20.96 -5.29
N CYS A 274 -3.60 -21.42 -6.28
CA CYS A 274 -4.74 -20.70 -6.82
C CYS A 274 -6.02 -21.16 -6.09
N LYS A 275 -6.81 -20.19 -5.61
CA LYS A 275 -8.04 -20.41 -4.84
C LYS A 275 -9.33 -20.11 -5.60
N GLU A 276 -9.21 -19.76 -6.89
CA GLU A 276 -10.31 -19.19 -7.66
C GLU A 276 -11.41 -20.19 -8.04
N ALA A 277 -11.13 -21.50 -7.98
CA ALA A 277 -12.10 -22.48 -8.44
C ALA A 277 -13.43 -22.48 -7.65
N MET A 278 -13.40 -22.23 -6.33
CA MET A 278 -14.62 -22.20 -5.51
C MET A 278 -15.44 -20.92 -5.71
N PRO A 279 -14.87 -19.70 -5.59
CA PRO A 279 -15.61 -18.47 -5.89
C PRO A 279 -16.20 -18.50 -7.30
N LEU A 280 -15.40 -18.92 -8.29
CA LEU A 280 -15.82 -18.97 -9.67
C LEU A 280 -16.97 -19.96 -9.89
N PHE A 281 -16.89 -21.16 -9.31
CA PHE A 281 -18.01 -22.10 -9.37
C PHE A 281 -19.30 -21.53 -8.78
N ALA A 282 -19.22 -20.88 -7.62
CA ALA A 282 -20.38 -20.27 -6.97
C ALA A 282 -21.00 -19.17 -7.84
N GLN A 283 -20.17 -18.32 -8.45
CA GLN A 283 -20.61 -17.24 -9.33
C GLN A 283 -21.23 -17.77 -10.63
N LEU A 284 -20.59 -18.74 -11.30
CA LEU A 284 -21.11 -19.35 -12.52
C LEU A 284 -22.45 -20.07 -12.27
N LYS A 285 -22.56 -20.77 -11.14
CA LYS A 285 -23.80 -21.42 -10.73
C LYS A 285 -24.92 -20.42 -10.47
N ALA A 286 -24.62 -19.31 -9.78
CA ALA A 286 -25.60 -18.25 -9.51
C ALA A 286 -26.10 -17.58 -10.80
N LYS A 287 -25.23 -17.43 -11.80
CA LYS A 287 -25.56 -16.86 -13.11
C LYS A 287 -26.21 -17.86 -14.09
N GLY A 288 -26.35 -19.14 -13.71
CA GLY A 288 -26.81 -20.19 -14.62
C GLY A 288 -25.88 -20.41 -15.82
N ALA A 289 -24.62 -20.01 -15.71
CA ALA A 289 -23.62 -19.96 -16.78
C ALA A 289 -22.54 -21.05 -16.62
N LEU A 290 -22.85 -22.17 -15.95
CA LEU A 290 -21.91 -23.26 -15.80
C LEU A 290 -21.62 -23.90 -17.17
N PRO A 291 -20.33 -24.01 -17.57
CA PRO A 291 -19.96 -24.71 -18.80
C PRO A 291 -20.40 -26.17 -18.76
N ALA A 292 -20.70 -26.74 -19.94
CA ALA A 292 -21.13 -28.13 -20.06
C ALA A 292 -20.09 -29.09 -19.44
N GLY A 293 -20.55 -29.98 -18.55
CA GLY A 293 -19.70 -30.94 -17.85
C GLY A 293 -19.08 -30.44 -16.54
N VAL A 294 -19.23 -29.16 -16.19
CA VAL A 294 -18.69 -28.56 -14.96
C VAL A 294 -19.77 -28.45 -13.88
N ASN A 295 -19.73 -29.34 -12.89
CA ASN A 295 -20.75 -29.46 -11.83
C ASN A 295 -20.19 -29.29 -10.41
N SER A 296 -18.88 -29.07 -10.27
CA SER A 296 -18.21 -28.94 -8.98
C SER A 296 -17.02 -27.97 -9.04
N PRO A 297 -16.61 -27.37 -7.91
CA PRO A 297 -15.39 -26.58 -7.82
C PRO A 297 -14.13 -27.32 -8.29
N VAL A 298 -14.05 -28.63 -8.05
CA VAL A 298 -12.91 -29.46 -8.50
C VAL A 298 -12.85 -29.52 -10.03
N GLN A 299 -14.01 -29.61 -10.70
CA GLN A 299 -14.05 -29.59 -12.17
C GLN A 299 -13.74 -28.20 -12.73
N VAL A 300 -14.11 -27.12 -12.02
CA VAL A 300 -13.63 -25.77 -12.36
C VAL A 300 -12.11 -25.70 -12.25
N ALA A 301 -11.53 -26.21 -11.15
CA ALA A 301 -10.08 -26.25 -10.99
C ALA A 301 -9.38 -27.03 -12.10
N GLN A 302 -9.90 -28.20 -12.49
CA GLN A 302 -9.40 -28.99 -13.61
C GLN A 302 -9.51 -28.24 -14.94
N ALA A 303 -10.61 -27.53 -15.18
CA ALA A 303 -10.79 -26.73 -16.38
C ALA A 303 -9.81 -25.54 -16.43
N ILE A 304 -9.54 -24.89 -15.30
CA ILE A 304 -8.50 -23.84 -15.21
C ILE A 304 -7.14 -24.44 -15.58
N VAL A 305 -6.75 -25.57 -14.97
CA VAL A 305 -5.48 -26.24 -15.26
C VAL A 305 -5.35 -26.61 -16.74
N ALA A 306 -6.42 -27.10 -17.36
CA ALA A 306 -6.43 -27.46 -18.78
C ALA A 306 -6.24 -26.26 -19.72
N ASN A 307 -6.50 -25.04 -19.26
CA ASN A 307 -6.32 -23.80 -20.03
C ASN A 307 -4.95 -23.14 -19.79
N ILE A 308 -4.07 -23.72 -18.97
CA ILE A 308 -2.70 -23.23 -18.81
C ILE A 308 -1.87 -23.62 -20.05
N PRO A 309 -1.20 -22.68 -20.73
CA PRO A 309 -0.34 -22.99 -21.87
C PRO A 309 0.79 -23.97 -21.49
N LYS A 310 1.02 -25.00 -22.32
CA LYS A 310 2.05 -26.02 -22.05
C LYS A 310 3.48 -25.45 -22.09
N ASP A 311 3.67 -24.41 -22.88
CA ASP A 311 4.93 -23.69 -23.10
C ASP A 311 5.14 -22.54 -22.09
N ASN A 312 4.31 -22.42 -21.04
CA ASN A 312 4.50 -21.38 -20.02
C ASN A 312 5.89 -21.50 -19.35
N GLU A 313 6.55 -20.37 -19.09
CA GLU A 313 7.93 -20.32 -18.57
C GLU A 313 7.99 -20.35 -17.03
N VAL A 314 6.86 -20.15 -16.34
CA VAL A 314 6.82 -19.85 -14.90
C VAL A 314 6.50 -21.08 -14.04
N VAL A 315 5.44 -21.83 -14.39
CA VAL A 315 4.86 -22.88 -13.56
C VAL A 315 5.22 -24.26 -14.07
N ASP A 316 5.69 -25.13 -13.19
CA ASP A 316 5.95 -26.53 -13.50
C ASP A 316 4.62 -27.29 -13.62
N MET A 317 4.26 -27.68 -14.84
CA MET A 317 3.01 -28.37 -15.15
C MET A 317 2.89 -29.73 -14.47
N ASP A 318 4.00 -30.45 -14.28
CA ASP A 318 4.00 -31.78 -13.66
C ASP A 318 3.79 -31.69 -12.14
N SER A 319 4.04 -30.52 -11.56
CA SER A 319 3.82 -30.25 -10.14
C SER A 319 2.37 -29.88 -9.79
N ILE A 320 1.53 -29.58 -10.78
CA ILE A 320 0.19 -29.05 -10.53
C ILE A 320 -0.70 -30.11 -9.88
N ASN A 321 -1.27 -29.77 -8.73
CA ASN A 321 -2.15 -30.67 -7.98
C ASN A 321 -3.42 -29.95 -7.52
N VAL A 322 -4.59 -30.52 -7.84
CA VAL A 322 -5.88 -30.03 -7.36
C VAL A 322 -6.24 -30.74 -6.05
N ASN A 323 -6.22 -30.01 -4.94
CA ASN A 323 -6.52 -30.52 -3.61
C ASN A 323 -7.84 -30.00 -3.04
N GLY A 324 -8.44 -30.83 -2.16
CA GLY A 324 -9.60 -30.47 -1.36
C GLY A 324 -10.77 -29.94 -2.20
N PRO A 325 -11.40 -28.81 -1.83
CA PRO A 325 -12.54 -28.26 -2.55
C PRO A 325 -12.17 -27.50 -3.85
N GLY A 326 -10.97 -27.70 -4.42
CA GLY A 326 -10.56 -27.06 -5.68
C GLY A 326 -9.39 -26.09 -5.56
N PHE A 327 -8.52 -26.23 -4.56
CA PHE A 327 -7.25 -25.47 -4.53
C PHE A 327 -6.28 -26.05 -5.54
N ILE A 328 -5.70 -25.22 -6.41
CA ILE A 328 -4.71 -25.66 -7.38
C ILE A 328 -3.33 -25.28 -6.84
N LEU A 329 -2.55 -26.25 -6.37
CA LEU A 329 -1.18 -26.03 -5.94
C LEU A 329 -0.23 -26.20 -7.12
N CYS A 330 0.85 -25.42 -7.12
CA CYS A 330 1.87 -25.48 -8.15
C CYS A 330 3.26 -25.13 -7.62
N ARG A 331 4.28 -25.54 -8.36
CA ARG A 331 5.68 -25.15 -8.14
C ARG A 331 6.15 -24.24 -9.28
N VAL A 332 7.04 -23.32 -8.95
CA VAL A 332 7.76 -22.51 -9.93
C VAL A 332 8.86 -23.37 -10.58
N LYS A 333 9.03 -23.23 -11.90
CA LYS A 333 10.06 -23.96 -12.66
C LYS A 333 11.46 -23.63 -12.13
N LYS A 334 12.33 -24.65 -12.13
CA LYS A 334 13.72 -24.49 -11.68
C LYS A 334 14.46 -23.47 -12.53
N GLU A 335 14.27 -23.53 -13.84
CA GLU A 335 14.92 -22.67 -14.83
C GLU A 335 14.51 -21.20 -14.64
N TYR A 336 13.26 -20.97 -14.24
CA TYR A 336 12.76 -19.63 -13.90
C TYR A 336 13.49 -19.08 -12.65
N LEU A 337 13.57 -19.87 -11.58
CA LEU A 337 14.28 -19.47 -10.35
C LEU A 337 15.76 -19.19 -10.61
N GLU A 338 16.44 -20.05 -11.38
CA GLU A 338 17.85 -19.89 -11.77
C GLU A 338 18.07 -18.61 -12.59
N TYR A 339 17.19 -18.34 -13.56
CA TYR A 339 17.28 -17.16 -14.41
C TYR A 339 17.18 -15.87 -13.60
N HIS A 340 16.19 -15.76 -12.72
CA HIS A 340 15.97 -14.55 -11.92
C HIS A 340 16.98 -14.37 -10.78
N LEU A 341 17.66 -15.40 -10.29
CA LEU A 341 18.72 -15.17 -9.28
C LEU A 341 19.86 -14.31 -9.83
N ASN A 342 20.11 -14.36 -11.14
CA ASN A 342 21.10 -13.50 -11.77
C ASN A 342 20.71 -12.01 -11.72
N THR A 343 19.42 -11.66 -11.66
CA THR A 343 18.99 -10.25 -11.58
C THR A 343 19.30 -9.65 -10.21
N VAL A 344 19.09 -10.41 -9.14
CA VAL A 344 19.50 -10.06 -7.75
C VAL A 344 21.02 -9.81 -7.65
N MET A 345 21.81 -10.51 -8.44
CA MET A 345 23.27 -10.36 -8.45
C MET A 345 23.74 -9.16 -9.26
N ASN A 346 23.09 -8.88 -10.40
CA ASN A 346 23.44 -7.74 -11.25
C ASN A 346 23.13 -6.38 -10.61
N SER A 347 22.23 -6.30 -9.63
CA SER A 347 21.96 -5.07 -8.88
C SER A 347 23.12 -4.62 -7.98
N SER A 348 24.20 -5.41 -7.85
CA SER A 348 25.30 -5.18 -6.90
C SER A 348 26.63 -4.66 -7.48
N ILE A 349 26.69 -4.38 -8.79
CA ILE A 349 27.97 -4.21 -9.51
C ILE A 349 28.47 -2.74 -9.55
N ASP A 350 27.61 -1.74 -9.36
CA ASP A 350 27.94 -0.34 -9.72
C ASP A 350 28.50 0.56 -8.59
N GLY A 351 28.95 -0.01 -7.47
CA GLY A 351 29.60 0.76 -6.40
C GLY A 351 28.70 1.74 -5.62
N ALA A 352 27.43 1.86 -6.02
CA ALA A 352 26.33 2.34 -5.19
C ALA A 352 25.73 1.15 -4.42
N ASP A 353 25.08 1.42 -3.28
CA ASP A 353 24.42 0.37 -2.51
C ASP A 353 23.45 -0.45 -3.40
N PRO A 354 23.55 -1.79 -3.43
CA PRO A 354 22.76 -2.63 -4.32
C PRO A 354 21.26 -2.42 -4.11
N LYS A 355 20.57 -1.74 -5.03
CA LYS A 355 19.10 -1.69 -4.98
C LYS A 355 18.52 -2.93 -5.63
N LEU A 356 17.97 -3.82 -4.81
CA LEU A 356 17.25 -5.00 -5.31
C LEU A 356 16.14 -4.60 -6.28
N PRO A 357 15.90 -5.40 -7.33
CA PRO A 357 14.88 -5.09 -8.32
C PRO A 357 13.49 -5.02 -7.66
N LEU A 358 12.73 -4.01 -8.04
CA LEU A 358 11.36 -3.78 -7.57
C LEU A 358 10.33 -4.21 -8.63
N PRO A 359 9.14 -4.67 -8.21
CA PRO A 359 8.03 -4.91 -9.13
C PRO A 359 7.67 -3.65 -9.93
N LYS A 360 7.31 -3.79 -11.21
CA LYS A 360 6.93 -2.64 -12.04
C LYS A 360 5.72 -1.91 -11.48
N SER A 361 4.78 -2.66 -10.90
CA SER A 361 3.59 -2.15 -10.21
C SER A 361 3.89 -1.12 -9.13
N VAL A 362 5.09 -1.18 -8.53
CA VAL A 362 5.58 -0.26 -7.50
C VAL A 362 6.22 0.98 -8.14
N LEU A 363 6.99 0.81 -9.23
CA LEU A 363 7.76 1.89 -9.86
C LEU A 363 6.90 2.89 -10.66
N GLU A 364 5.71 2.49 -11.10
CA GLU A 364 4.85 3.31 -11.97
C GLU A 364 4.09 4.43 -11.23
N LYS A 365 4.20 4.51 -9.89
CA LYS A 365 3.44 5.45 -9.06
C LYS A 365 4.38 6.31 -8.21
N PRO A 366 4.87 7.46 -8.73
CA PRO A 366 5.57 8.41 -7.88
C PRO A 366 4.59 8.94 -6.82
N GLU A 367 4.87 8.65 -5.55
CA GLU A 367 4.10 9.12 -4.40
C GLU A 367 4.93 10.17 -3.63
N THR A 368 4.28 11.26 -3.22
CA THR A 368 4.80 12.14 -2.17
C THR A 368 4.12 11.74 -0.87
N VAL A 369 4.89 11.22 0.07
CA VAL A 369 4.37 10.63 1.30
C VAL A 369 4.84 11.43 2.49
N VAL A 370 3.91 11.88 3.34
CA VAL A 370 4.25 12.47 4.64
C VAL A 370 4.05 11.41 5.71
N VAL A 371 5.09 11.14 6.49
CA VAL A 371 5.03 10.22 7.64
C VAL A 371 5.25 11.04 8.91
N ASP A 372 4.25 11.05 9.79
CA ASP A 372 4.28 11.73 11.08
C ASP A 372 4.54 10.72 12.20
N PHE A 373 5.69 10.84 12.85
CA PHE A 373 6.13 9.89 13.88
C PHE A 373 7.10 10.51 14.89
N SER A 374 7.34 9.77 15.98
CA SER A 374 8.07 10.21 17.19
C SER A 374 7.28 11.24 18.01
N SER A 375 7.08 12.44 17.45
CA SER A 375 6.22 13.54 17.93
C SER A 375 6.16 13.70 19.47
N PRO A 376 7.31 13.83 20.17
CA PRO A 376 7.33 14.00 21.61
C PRO A 376 6.87 15.40 22.01
N ASN A 377 6.42 15.52 23.26
CA ASN A 377 6.14 16.82 23.87
C ASN A 377 7.43 17.45 24.41
N ILE A 378 7.66 18.72 24.08
CA ILE A 378 8.77 19.51 24.63
C ILE A 378 8.68 19.55 26.16
N ALA A 379 9.82 19.57 26.83
CA ALA A 379 9.95 19.53 28.30
C ALA A 379 9.47 18.25 29.00
N LYS A 380 9.21 17.17 28.25
CA LYS A 380 9.02 15.82 28.79
C LYS A 380 10.08 14.86 28.27
N GLU A 381 10.47 13.93 29.12
CA GLU A 381 11.39 12.86 28.76
C GLU A 381 10.78 11.89 27.74
N MET A 382 11.59 11.50 26.75
CA MET A 382 11.24 10.39 25.88
C MET A 382 11.29 9.07 26.64
N HIS A 383 10.21 8.30 26.48
CA HIS A 383 10.01 7.00 27.11
C HIS A 383 9.67 5.95 26.06
N VAL A 384 9.55 4.69 26.49
CA VAL A 384 9.27 3.52 25.64
C VAL A 384 8.01 3.61 24.75
N GLY A 385 7.09 4.53 25.04
CA GLY A 385 5.93 4.79 24.18
C GLY A 385 6.33 5.55 22.92
N HIS A 386 7.19 6.56 23.09
CA HIS A 386 7.77 7.31 21.97
C HIS A 386 8.67 6.40 21.13
N LEU A 387 9.43 5.50 21.76
CA LEU A 387 10.26 4.51 21.06
C LEU A 387 9.48 3.76 19.96
N ARG A 388 8.25 3.31 20.25
CA ARG A 388 7.43 2.57 19.28
C ARG A 388 7.12 3.41 18.05
N SER A 389 6.60 4.62 18.24
CA SER A 389 6.33 5.54 17.14
C SER A 389 7.61 5.81 16.34
N THR A 390 8.71 6.10 17.04
CA THR A 390 10.01 6.41 16.46
C THR A 390 10.54 5.28 15.55
N ILE A 391 10.55 4.02 16.01
CA ILE A 391 11.12 2.91 15.22
C ILE A 391 10.17 2.38 14.14
N ILE A 392 8.86 2.38 14.39
CA ILE A 392 7.86 1.98 13.38
C ILE A 392 7.89 2.99 12.24
N GLY A 393 7.87 4.29 12.56
CA GLY A 393 7.92 5.33 11.55
C GLY A 393 9.20 5.36 10.76
N GLU A 394 10.35 5.10 11.38
CA GLU A 394 11.60 4.98 10.65
C GLU A 394 11.58 3.81 9.66
N ALA A 395 11.10 2.64 10.07
CA ALA A 395 11.00 1.48 9.19
C ALA A 395 10.02 1.74 8.02
N VAL A 396 8.89 2.39 8.30
CA VAL A 396 7.92 2.77 7.27
C VAL A 396 8.53 3.77 6.27
N CYS A 397 9.26 4.78 6.74
CA CYS A 397 9.95 5.73 5.87
C CYS A 397 10.95 5.02 4.94
N ARG A 398 11.80 4.15 5.49
CA ARG A 398 12.80 3.41 4.69
C ARG A 398 12.16 2.46 3.68
N ILE A 399 11.05 1.82 4.02
CA ILE A 399 10.27 0.99 3.08
C ILE A 399 9.74 1.82 1.91
N LEU A 400 9.15 2.97 2.18
CA LEU A 400 8.60 3.86 1.15
C LEU A 400 9.70 4.48 0.28
N GLU A 401 10.80 4.93 0.88
CA GLU A 401 11.95 5.47 0.15
C GLU A 401 12.63 4.42 -0.73
N PHE A 402 12.75 3.17 -0.24
CA PHE A 402 13.26 2.06 -1.03
C PHE A 402 12.46 1.88 -2.32
N THR A 403 11.15 2.13 -2.26
CA THR A 403 10.23 2.03 -3.41
C THR A 403 10.23 3.22 -4.35
N GLY A 404 11.00 4.27 -4.02
CA GLY A 404 11.14 5.48 -4.84
C GLY A 404 10.17 6.61 -4.49
N ALA A 405 9.42 6.51 -3.39
CA ALA A 405 8.56 7.60 -2.91
C ALA A 405 9.39 8.79 -2.38
N ASP A 406 8.89 10.01 -2.58
CA ASP A 406 9.44 11.21 -1.92
C ASP A 406 8.84 11.30 -0.51
N VAL A 407 9.60 10.87 0.49
CA VAL A 407 9.14 10.78 1.88
C VAL A 407 9.53 12.02 2.67
N LYS A 408 8.54 12.71 3.24
CA LYS A 408 8.72 13.76 4.23
C LYS A 408 8.57 13.17 5.64
N ARG A 409 9.68 13.14 6.38
CA ARG A 409 9.79 12.55 7.72
C ARG A 409 9.48 13.62 8.77
N ILE A 410 8.21 13.76 9.14
CA ILE A 410 7.75 14.87 9.99
C ILE A 410 7.75 14.47 11.46
N ASN A 411 8.39 15.29 12.29
CA ASN A 411 8.31 15.23 13.74
C ASN A 411 7.38 16.34 14.24
N HIS A 412 6.14 15.99 14.57
CA HIS A 412 5.09 16.91 15.01
C HIS A 412 5.20 17.17 16.52
N VAL A 413 6.26 17.86 16.93
CA VAL A 413 6.55 18.10 18.35
C VAL A 413 5.48 18.95 19.03
N GLY A 414 5.14 18.58 20.27
CA GLY A 414 4.23 19.33 21.13
C GLY A 414 4.93 20.52 21.76
N ASP A 415 5.08 21.61 21.00
CA ASP A 415 5.84 22.81 21.37
C ASP A 415 4.97 24.06 21.60
N TRP A 416 3.64 23.96 21.63
CA TRP A 416 2.77 25.14 21.76
C TRP A 416 1.67 25.05 22.84
N GLY A 417 1.78 24.08 23.76
CA GLY A 417 0.77 23.86 24.79
C GLY A 417 0.81 24.80 26.01
N THR A 418 -0.24 24.75 26.84
CA THR A 418 -0.38 25.60 28.05
C THR A 418 0.70 25.35 29.10
N GLN A 419 1.40 24.21 29.05
CA GLN A 419 2.52 23.89 29.93
C GLN A 419 3.64 24.92 29.87
N PHE A 420 3.82 25.62 28.74
CA PHE A 420 4.89 26.62 28.63
C PHE A 420 4.68 27.81 29.57
N GLY A 421 3.45 28.12 29.97
CA GLY A 421 3.19 29.19 30.94
C GLY A 421 3.83 28.96 32.29
N MET A 422 3.72 27.73 32.82
CA MET A 422 4.36 27.38 34.08
C MET A 422 5.88 27.30 33.94
N LEU A 423 6.38 26.81 32.80
CA LEU A 423 7.82 26.72 32.58
C LEU A 423 8.46 28.11 32.45
N ILE A 424 7.81 29.03 31.72
CA ILE A 424 8.24 30.43 31.60
C ILE A 424 8.23 31.11 32.96
N THR A 425 7.13 30.98 33.72
CA THR A 425 7.02 31.59 35.05
C THR A 425 8.11 31.06 35.99
N TYR A 426 8.30 29.74 36.02
CA TYR A 426 9.32 29.13 36.87
C TYR A 426 10.73 29.56 36.46
N LEU A 427 11.02 29.67 35.16
CA LEU A 427 12.32 30.12 34.68
C LEU A 427 12.61 31.57 35.09
N LYS A 428 11.63 32.46 34.94
CA LYS A 428 11.76 33.87 35.36
C LYS A 428 12.02 34.03 36.86
N GLU A 429 11.40 33.18 37.69
CA GLU A 429 11.61 33.20 39.14
C GLU A 429 12.95 32.58 39.55
N ALA A 430 13.29 31.41 38.99
CA ALA A 430 14.49 30.65 39.35
C ALA A 430 15.77 31.28 38.77
N PHE A 431 15.66 31.97 37.64
CA PHE A 431 16.76 32.62 36.95
C PHE A 431 16.36 34.04 36.52
N PRO A 432 16.29 35.02 37.45
CA PRO A 432 15.80 36.37 37.16
C PRO A 432 16.64 37.16 36.15
N THR A 433 17.91 36.77 35.94
CA THR A 433 18.80 37.36 34.94
C THR A 433 18.61 36.76 33.54
N PHE A 434 17.81 35.69 33.42
CA PHE A 434 17.59 34.98 32.17
C PHE A 434 16.80 35.85 31.18
N GLY A 435 17.38 36.11 30.00
CA GLY A 435 16.84 37.03 29.00
C GLY A 435 17.43 38.45 29.03
N HIS A 436 18.30 38.75 30.01
CA HIS A 436 19.02 40.02 30.13
C HIS A 436 20.54 39.92 29.85
N SER A 437 21.13 38.72 29.88
CA SER A 437 22.50 38.41 29.42
C SER A 437 22.52 37.12 28.57
N ASP A 438 23.52 36.99 27.69
CA ASP A 438 23.76 35.78 26.86
C ASP A 438 24.41 34.62 27.65
N ASP A 439 24.39 34.67 28.98
CA ASP A 439 24.96 33.61 29.80
C ASP A 439 24.18 32.30 29.63
N ASP A 440 24.88 31.23 29.27
CA ASP A 440 24.29 29.88 29.19
C ASP A 440 23.86 29.42 30.59
N VAL A 441 22.56 29.52 30.87
CA VAL A 441 21.97 28.93 32.07
C VAL A 441 21.84 27.42 31.86
N ASP A 442 22.63 26.66 32.62
CA ASP A 442 22.41 25.22 32.79
C ASP A 442 21.15 25.02 33.65
N ILE A 443 20.00 24.89 32.98
CA ILE A 443 18.71 24.59 33.63
C ILE A 443 18.67 23.14 34.19
N GLY A 444 19.75 22.37 34.06
CA GLY A 444 19.84 20.98 34.46
C GLY A 444 18.90 20.08 33.64
N GLY A 445 18.53 18.93 34.22
CA GLY A 445 17.58 18.01 33.59
C GLY A 445 16.18 18.62 33.45
N LEU A 446 15.72 18.83 32.22
CA LEU A 446 14.46 19.49 31.88
C LEU A 446 13.22 18.85 32.54
N THR A 447 13.27 17.53 32.79
CA THR A 447 12.23 16.81 33.53
C THR A 447 12.13 17.24 34.99
N ALA A 448 13.27 17.43 35.66
CA ALA A 448 13.31 17.90 37.04
C ALA A 448 12.79 19.35 37.11
N PHE A 449 13.16 20.17 36.13
CA PHE A 449 12.64 21.52 35.96
C PHE A 449 11.12 21.53 35.80
N TYR A 450 10.57 20.70 34.90
CA TYR A 450 9.13 20.52 34.70
C TYR A 450 8.42 20.07 35.98
N LYS A 451 8.95 19.06 36.69
CA LYS A 451 8.36 18.56 37.95
C LYS A 451 8.27 19.67 39.00
N LYS A 452 9.31 20.49 39.16
CA LYS A 452 9.32 21.64 40.09
C LYS A 452 8.30 22.71 39.69
N ALA A 453 8.27 23.09 38.41
CA ALA A 453 7.30 24.05 37.90
C ALA A 453 5.85 23.57 38.07
N LYS A 454 5.60 22.27 37.85
CA LYS A 454 4.28 21.66 38.01
C LYS A 454 3.83 21.63 39.47
N MET A 455 4.73 21.30 40.40
CA MET A 455 4.44 21.33 41.83
C MET A 455 4.05 22.75 42.28
N ARG A 456 4.82 23.77 41.87
CA ARG A 456 4.49 25.20 42.11
C ARG A 456 3.13 25.56 41.52
N PHE A 457 2.84 25.14 40.30
CA PHE A 457 1.55 25.41 39.64
C PHE A 457 0.34 24.82 40.36
N ASP A 458 0.50 23.66 41.00
CA ASP A 458 -0.58 22.99 41.71
C ASP A 458 -0.77 23.53 43.13
N GLU A 459 0.30 23.99 43.78
CA GLU A 459 0.27 24.43 45.19
C GLU A 459 0.11 25.95 45.37
N ASP A 460 0.55 26.77 44.41
CA ASP A 460 0.61 28.24 44.52
C ASP A 460 -0.36 28.91 43.53
N ALA A 461 -1.41 29.54 44.08
CA ALA A 461 -2.45 30.21 43.30
C ALA A 461 -1.94 31.44 42.53
N ASP A 462 -0.99 32.19 43.07
CA ASP A 462 -0.41 33.36 42.42
C ASP A 462 0.52 32.94 41.29
N PHE A 463 1.31 31.88 41.51
CA PHE A 463 2.11 31.26 40.46
C PHE A 463 1.24 30.74 39.31
N LYS A 464 0.11 30.08 39.63
CA LYS A 464 -0.85 29.59 38.64
C LYS A 464 -1.44 30.71 37.78
N LYS A 465 -1.87 31.81 38.42
CA LYS A 465 -2.40 32.99 37.71
C LYS A 465 -1.35 33.62 36.80
N THR A 466 -0.12 33.77 37.31
CA THR A 466 1.01 34.31 36.53
C THR A 466 1.36 33.41 35.35
N SER A 467 1.31 32.09 35.54
CA SER A 467 1.51 31.10 34.48
C SER A 467 0.50 31.22 33.36
N GLN A 468 -0.79 31.38 33.69
CA GLN A 468 -1.85 31.59 32.70
C GLN A 468 -1.62 32.88 31.90
N LEU A 469 -1.24 33.97 32.57
CA LEU A 469 -0.91 35.24 31.91
C LEU A 469 0.31 35.11 30.97
N ASN A 470 1.34 34.36 31.37
CA ASN A 470 2.52 34.15 30.54
C ASN A 470 2.23 33.30 29.29
N VAL A 471 1.30 32.34 29.33
CA VAL A 471 0.83 31.66 28.09
C VAL A 471 0.21 32.66 27.13
N VAL A 472 -0.68 33.52 27.63
CA VAL A 472 -1.34 34.53 26.80
C VAL A 472 -0.31 35.48 26.18
N LYS A 473 0.69 35.91 26.97
CA LYS A 473 1.81 36.73 26.46
C LYS A 473 2.61 36.01 25.37
N LEU A 474 2.94 34.72 25.56
CA LEU A 474 3.64 33.92 24.56
C LEU A 474 2.83 33.85 23.25
N GLN A 475 1.53 33.59 23.34
CA GLN A 475 0.62 33.51 22.19
C GLN A 475 0.43 34.88 21.50
N ALA A 476 0.42 35.97 22.26
CA ALA A 476 0.38 37.35 21.75
C ALA A 476 1.72 37.80 21.14
N GLY A 477 2.78 37.01 21.31
CA GLY A 477 4.07 37.24 20.69
C GLY A 477 5.04 38.11 21.45
N ASP A 478 4.87 38.20 22.78
CA ASP A 478 5.80 38.87 23.69
C ASP A 478 7.24 38.35 23.51
N GLU A 479 8.19 39.27 23.31
CA GLU A 479 9.58 38.94 22.97
C GLU A 479 10.30 38.16 24.08
N GLU A 480 10.07 38.52 25.34
CA GLU A 480 10.71 37.88 26.48
C GLU A 480 10.20 36.43 26.64
N CYS A 481 8.88 36.24 26.62
CA CYS A 481 8.27 34.92 26.67
C CYS A 481 8.70 34.05 25.48
N ARG A 482 8.82 34.60 24.27
CA ARG A 482 9.30 33.86 23.08
C ARG A 482 10.75 33.43 23.20
N LYS A 483 11.65 34.29 23.70
CA LYS A 483 13.06 33.94 23.94
C LYS A 483 13.18 32.77 24.93
N ILE A 484 12.41 32.82 26.02
CA ILE A 484 12.38 31.75 27.01
C ILE A 484 11.85 30.45 26.40
N TRP A 485 10.73 30.52 25.68
CA TRP A 485 10.15 29.38 24.98
C TRP A 485 11.14 28.72 24.01
N GLN A 486 11.85 29.53 23.21
CA GLN A 486 12.82 29.04 22.24
C GLN A 486 13.95 28.26 22.93
N LYS A 487 14.53 28.78 24.02
CA LYS A 487 15.60 28.08 24.75
C LYS A 487 15.10 26.76 25.35
N LEU A 488 13.88 26.73 25.91
CA LEU A 488 13.28 25.50 26.43
C LEU A 488 13.09 24.44 25.33
N CYS A 489 12.71 24.88 24.13
CA CYS A 489 12.64 24.01 22.96
C CYS A 489 14.03 23.52 22.54
N ASP A 490 15.02 24.39 22.43
CA ASP A 490 16.39 24.04 22.03
C ASP A 490 17.03 22.99 22.96
N ILE A 491 16.78 23.10 24.26
CA ILE A 491 17.31 22.13 25.24
C ILE A 491 16.61 20.77 25.10
N SER A 492 15.30 20.75 24.82
CA SER A 492 14.60 19.50 24.51
C SER A 492 15.13 18.86 23.22
N ARG A 493 15.39 19.66 22.18
CA ARG A 493 15.93 19.20 20.90
C ARG A 493 17.26 18.49 21.07
N ILE A 494 18.17 19.04 21.89
CA ILE A 494 19.46 18.41 22.21
C ILE A 494 19.25 17.02 22.85
N GLU A 495 18.29 16.87 23.76
CA GLU A 495 18.00 15.57 24.38
C GLU A 495 17.35 14.57 23.41
N PHE A 496 16.44 15.03 22.54
CA PHE A 496 15.82 14.18 21.52
C PHE A 496 16.86 13.69 20.50
N GLU A 497 17.79 14.56 20.10
CA GLU A 497 18.85 14.23 19.15
C GLU A 497 19.77 13.10 19.67
N LYS A 498 20.00 13.02 20.98
CA LYS A 498 20.74 11.89 21.58
C LYS A 498 20.07 10.55 21.33
N VAL A 499 18.74 10.51 21.29
CA VAL A 499 17.95 9.32 20.98
C VAL A 499 17.98 9.05 19.48
N TYR A 500 17.70 10.07 18.65
CA TYR A 500 17.66 9.92 17.20
C TYR A 500 19.01 9.47 16.62
N LYS A 501 20.13 10.01 17.12
CA LYS A 501 21.47 9.58 16.74
C LYS A 501 21.76 8.12 17.09
N ARG A 502 21.35 7.63 18.27
CA ARG A 502 21.50 6.20 18.65
C ARG A 502 20.67 5.30 17.74
N LEU A 503 19.50 5.77 17.35
CA LEU A 503 18.59 5.03 16.48
C LEU A 503 18.83 5.27 14.98
N ASP A 504 19.83 6.06 14.58
CA ASP A 504 20.10 6.39 13.17
C ASP A 504 18.86 6.93 12.44
N ILE A 505 18.24 7.96 13.03
CA ILE A 505 17.01 8.58 12.56
C ILE A 505 17.26 10.05 12.24
N THR A 506 16.68 10.51 11.13
CA THR A 506 16.65 11.92 10.75
C THR A 506 15.21 12.36 10.53
N LEU A 507 14.86 13.52 11.08
CA LEU A 507 13.50 14.04 11.15
C LEU A 507 13.48 15.54 10.83
N GLU A 508 12.42 15.99 10.16
CA GLU A 508 12.09 17.40 9.97
C GLU A 508 11.10 17.81 11.07
N GLU A 509 11.52 18.74 11.94
CA GLU A 509 10.66 19.25 13.00
C GLU A 509 9.62 20.22 12.43
N CYS A 510 8.34 19.87 12.57
CA CYS A 510 7.21 20.75 12.25
C CYS A 510 6.19 20.66 13.40
N GLY A 511 6.50 21.36 14.50
CA GLY A 511 5.69 21.38 15.71
C GLY A 511 4.37 22.13 15.61
N GLU A 512 3.57 22.07 16.67
CA GLU A 512 2.29 22.77 16.80
C GLU A 512 2.41 24.28 16.57
N SER A 513 3.52 24.88 17.01
CA SER A 513 3.80 26.31 16.89
C SER A 513 3.83 26.80 15.44
N PHE A 514 4.28 25.95 14.51
CA PHE A 514 4.34 26.24 13.08
C PHE A 514 2.95 26.43 12.47
N TYR A 515 1.96 25.66 12.92
CA TYR A 515 0.60 25.68 12.38
C TYR A 515 -0.27 26.74 13.03
N ASN A 516 0.03 27.16 14.26
CA ASN A 516 -0.76 28.13 15.02
C ASN A 516 -1.19 29.38 14.22
N PRO A 517 -0.32 30.09 13.46
CA PRO A 517 -0.75 31.25 12.67
C PRO A 517 -1.66 30.91 11.48
N LYS A 518 -1.74 29.64 11.07
CA LYS A 518 -2.53 29.16 9.92
C LYS A 518 -3.93 28.68 10.34
N ILE A 519 -4.15 28.38 11.63
CA ILE A 519 -5.41 27.87 12.17
C ILE A 519 -6.61 28.77 11.83
N PRO A 520 -6.56 30.11 11.98
CA PRO A 520 -7.72 30.97 11.73
C PRO A 520 -8.30 30.81 10.31
N ALA A 521 -7.44 30.74 9.30
CA ALA A 521 -7.85 30.58 7.90
C ALA A 521 -8.48 29.21 7.62
N VAL A 522 -8.09 28.17 8.37
CA VAL A 522 -8.74 26.86 8.28
C VAL A 522 -10.15 26.92 8.86
N ILE A 523 -10.32 27.53 10.04
CA ILE A 523 -11.62 27.68 10.68
C ILE A 523 -12.58 28.48 9.80
N GLU A 524 -12.12 29.60 9.23
CA GLU A 524 -12.91 30.44 8.32
C GLU A 524 -13.43 29.63 7.11
N GLU A 525 -12.59 28.79 6.51
CA GLU A 525 -13.02 27.92 5.40
C GLU A 525 -14.11 26.91 5.83
N PHE A 526 -14.02 26.33 7.04
CA PHE A 526 -15.08 25.47 7.57
C PHE A 526 -16.40 26.24 7.78
N GLU A 527 -16.34 27.51 8.16
CA GLU A 527 -17.50 28.39 8.31
C GLU A 527 -18.14 28.70 6.95
N GLU A 528 -17.33 29.08 5.96
CA GLU A 528 -17.79 29.34 4.58
C GLU A 528 -18.48 28.12 3.98
N LYS A 529 -17.94 26.92 4.24
CA LYS A 529 -18.52 25.64 3.81
C LYS A 529 -19.71 25.17 4.65
N LYS A 530 -20.10 25.94 5.68
CA LYS A 530 -21.23 25.64 6.60
C LYS A 530 -21.08 24.30 7.30
N LEU A 531 -19.84 23.94 7.64
CA LEU A 531 -19.50 22.69 8.32
C LEU A 531 -19.35 22.85 9.84
N ILE A 532 -19.25 24.10 10.32
CA ILE A 532 -19.21 24.42 11.76
C ILE A 532 -20.63 24.49 12.35
N GLN A 533 -20.78 23.90 13.53
CA GLN A 533 -21.89 24.13 14.45
C GLN A 533 -21.35 24.84 15.70
N VAL A 534 -22.05 25.88 16.14
CA VAL A 534 -21.72 26.62 17.36
C VAL A 534 -22.56 26.04 18.50
N GLU A 535 -21.89 25.45 19.48
CA GLU A 535 -22.53 24.87 20.68
C GLU A 535 -23.05 25.98 21.62
N GLU A 536 -23.93 25.64 22.57
CA GLU A 536 -24.52 26.60 23.53
C GLU A 536 -23.48 27.43 24.31
N GLY A 537 -22.27 26.90 24.48
CA GLY A 537 -21.15 27.58 25.12
C GLY A 537 -20.31 28.49 24.20
N GLY A 538 -20.61 28.57 22.90
CA GLY A 538 -19.85 29.35 21.92
C GLY A 538 -18.63 28.64 21.31
N ALA A 539 -18.45 27.35 21.57
CA ALA A 539 -17.41 26.55 20.93
C ALA A 539 -17.78 26.21 19.48
N LYS A 540 -16.80 26.24 18.56
CA LYS A 540 -16.99 25.90 17.15
C LYS A 540 -16.60 24.45 16.89
N CYS A 541 -17.57 23.64 16.52
CA CYS A 541 -17.47 22.20 16.43
C CYS A 541 -17.80 21.67 15.02
N VAL A 542 -17.15 20.60 14.59
CA VAL A 542 -17.46 19.87 13.35
C VAL A 542 -17.95 18.47 13.71
N PHE A 543 -19.18 18.16 13.30
CA PHE A 543 -19.78 16.86 13.56
C PHE A 543 -19.52 15.89 12.42
N VAL A 544 -18.97 14.73 12.78
CA VAL A 544 -18.60 13.68 11.85
C VAL A 544 -19.51 12.46 12.05
N PRO A 545 -20.12 11.90 10.99
CA PRO A 545 -20.97 10.72 11.12
C PRO A 545 -20.20 9.54 11.72
N LYS A 546 -20.88 8.74 12.55
CA LYS A 546 -20.36 7.58 13.31
C LYS A 546 -19.58 7.92 14.58
N HIS A 547 -19.22 9.18 14.81
CA HIS A 547 -18.58 9.63 16.05
C HIS A 547 -19.56 10.37 16.94
N LYS A 548 -19.52 10.08 18.25
CA LYS A 548 -20.39 10.73 19.25
C LYS A 548 -19.87 12.09 19.69
N ILE A 549 -18.55 12.27 19.61
CA ILE A 549 -17.84 13.46 20.06
C ILE A 549 -17.48 14.24 18.79
N PRO A 550 -17.72 15.57 18.72
CA PRO A 550 -17.31 16.38 17.58
C PRO A 550 -15.83 16.75 17.67
N LEU A 551 -15.25 17.18 16.54
CA LEU A 551 -14.00 17.92 16.53
C LEU A 551 -14.26 19.35 16.99
N MET A 552 -13.56 19.82 18.01
CA MET A 552 -13.66 21.18 18.54
C MET A 552 -12.54 22.06 17.96
N LEU A 553 -12.82 22.73 16.84
CA LEU A 553 -11.84 23.57 16.15
C LEU A 553 -11.57 24.90 16.88
N GLN A 554 -12.50 25.38 17.70
CA GLN A 554 -12.27 26.55 18.54
C GLN A 554 -13.05 26.42 19.86
N LYS A 555 -12.39 26.68 20.98
CA LYS A 555 -13.02 26.75 22.30
C LYS A 555 -13.86 28.01 22.45
N SER A 556 -14.73 28.06 23.47
CA SER A 556 -15.54 29.22 23.82
C SER A 556 -14.73 30.47 24.20
N ASP A 557 -13.51 30.28 24.73
CA ASP A 557 -12.57 31.36 25.04
C ASP A 557 -11.77 31.84 23.81
N GLY A 558 -12.09 31.33 22.61
CA GLY A 558 -11.40 31.64 21.36
C GLY A 558 -10.10 30.85 21.15
N GLY A 559 -9.64 30.09 22.15
CA GLY A 559 -8.38 29.35 22.08
C GLY A 559 -8.47 28.11 21.19
N PHE A 560 -7.31 27.71 20.66
CA PHE A 560 -7.13 26.53 19.81
C PHE A 560 -6.68 25.31 20.62
N GLY A 561 -6.97 24.12 20.10
CA GLY A 561 -6.57 22.83 20.68
C GLY A 561 -5.96 21.90 19.63
N TYR A 562 -5.78 20.63 20.00
CA TYR A 562 -5.21 19.62 19.10
C TYR A 562 -6.02 19.45 17.82
N ASP A 563 -7.36 19.41 17.91
CA ASP A 563 -8.24 19.31 16.74
C ASP A 563 -7.99 20.43 15.72
N SER A 564 -7.79 21.66 16.20
CA SER A 564 -7.48 22.83 15.35
C SER A 564 -6.12 22.66 14.67
N THR A 565 -5.11 22.26 15.42
CA THR A 565 -3.73 22.09 14.95
C THR A 565 -3.62 20.95 13.95
N ASP A 566 -4.19 19.79 14.26
CA ASP A 566 -4.13 18.59 13.42
C ASP A 566 -4.88 18.78 12.11
N MET A 567 -6.05 19.44 12.13
CA MET A 567 -6.78 19.79 10.90
C MET A 567 -5.99 20.76 10.03
N THR A 568 -5.29 21.70 10.65
CA THR A 568 -4.42 22.65 9.94
C THR A 568 -3.19 21.97 9.37
N ALA A 569 -2.57 21.06 10.12
CA ALA A 569 -1.44 20.26 9.67
C ALA A 569 -1.83 19.33 8.51
N LEU A 570 -3.00 18.68 8.60
CA LEU A 570 -3.53 17.86 7.52
C LEU A 570 -3.72 18.69 6.23
N LYS A 571 -4.36 19.85 6.32
CA LYS A 571 -4.54 20.75 5.16
C LYS A 571 -3.19 21.19 4.57
N TYR A 572 -2.25 21.61 5.42
CA TYR A 572 -0.91 22.00 5.00
C TYR A 572 -0.18 20.88 4.26
N ARG A 573 -0.25 19.65 4.77
CA ARG A 573 0.40 18.49 4.16
C ARG A 573 -0.22 18.11 2.81
N LEU A 574 -1.55 18.23 2.66
CA LEU A 574 -2.22 17.98 1.39
C LEU A 574 -1.93 19.07 0.34
N ASN A 575 -1.92 20.33 0.76
CA ASN A 575 -1.87 21.46 -0.17
C ASN A 575 -0.45 21.98 -0.40
N ASP A 576 0.25 22.34 0.67
CA ASP A 576 1.58 22.97 0.60
C ASP A 576 2.67 21.92 0.31
N LEU A 577 2.57 20.72 0.91
CA LEU A 577 3.49 19.61 0.61
C LEU A 577 3.03 18.73 -0.55
N ALA A 578 1.85 19.00 -1.11
CA ALA A 578 1.25 18.25 -2.22
C ALA A 578 1.22 16.72 -2.02
N ALA A 579 1.09 16.27 -0.76
CA ALA A 579 1.22 14.86 -0.44
C ALA A 579 0.05 14.03 -1.02
N THR A 580 0.39 12.94 -1.70
CA THR A 580 -0.58 11.95 -2.19
C THR A 580 -0.91 10.92 -1.11
N ARG A 581 -0.06 10.78 -0.08
CA ARG A 581 -0.27 9.87 1.03
C ARG A 581 0.16 10.49 2.36
N LEU A 582 -0.69 10.40 3.37
CA LEU A 582 -0.37 10.81 4.74
C LEU A 582 -0.45 9.59 5.66
N VAL A 583 0.61 9.37 6.44
CA VAL A 583 0.70 8.26 7.40
C VAL A 583 0.97 8.84 8.79
N TYR A 584 0.02 8.66 9.71
CA TYR A 584 0.11 9.10 11.10
C TYR A 584 0.39 7.92 12.01
N ILE A 585 1.50 7.95 12.77
CA ILE A 585 1.95 6.82 13.58
C ILE A 585 1.92 7.19 15.07
N THR A 586 0.80 6.89 15.72
CA THR A 586 0.56 7.24 17.12
C THR A 586 -0.01 6.05 17.90
N ASP A 587 -0.19 6.23 19.22
CA ASP A 587 -0.83 5.20 20.06
C ASP A 587 -2.24 4.89 19.52
N PHE A 588 -2.63 3.62 19.53
CA PHE A 588 -3.90 3.18 18.94
C PHE A 588 -5.12 3.91 19.52
N THR A 589 -5.04 4.42 20.77
CA THR A 589 -6.12 5.18 21.42
C THR A 589 -6.46 6.49 20.70
N GLN A 590 -5.59 6.99 19.82
CA GLN A 590 -5.84 8.18 19.01
C GLN A 590 -6.51 7.88 17.66
N GLY A 591 -6.84 6.61 17.37
CA GLY A 591 -7.42 6.23 16.07
C GLY A 591 -8.76 6.92 15.77
N ASP A 592 -9.64 7.06 16.77
CA ASP A 592 -10.92 7.76 16.60
C ASP A 592 -10.72 9.24 16.24
N HIS A 593 -9.71 9.88 16.84
CA HIS A 593 -9.35 11.27 16.55
C HIS A 593 -8.93 11.45 15.09
N PHE A 594 -8.00 10.63 14.60
CA PHE A 594 -7.56 10.72 13.21
C PHE A 594 -8.65 10.33 12.21
N ASP A 595 -9.49 9.33 12.49
CA ASP A 595 -10.66 9.02 11.64
C ASP A 595 -11.65 10.19 11.58
N MET A 596 -11.86 10.92 12.70
CA MET A 596 -12.63 12.17 12.68
C MET A 596 -11.98 13.23 11.79
N CYS A 597 -10.67 13.48 11.93
CA CYS A 597 -9.93 14.45 11.12
C CYS A 597 -10.01 14.12 9.61
N PHE A 598 -9.81 12.84 9.24
CA PHE A 598 -9.86 12.40 7.85
C PHE A 598 -11.25 12.59 7.24
N ARG A 599 -12.31 12.25 7.97
CA ARG A 599 -13.69 12.45 7.51
C ARG A 599 -14.07 13.93 7.45
N ALA A 600 -13.56 14.76 8.37
CA ALA A 600 -13.77 16.21 8.32
C ALA A 600 -13.07 16.83 7.10
N ALA A 601 -11.86 16.39 6.77
CA ALA A 601 -11.13 16.80 5.57
C ALA A 601 -11.86 16.37 4.27
N ASP A 602 -12.40 15.15 4.24
CA ASP A 602 -13.23 14.67 3.12
C ASP A 602 -14.50 15.52 2.95
N LYS A 603 -15.22 15.81 4.04
CA LYS A 603 -16.37 16.73 4.02
C LYS A 603 -16.01 18.15 3.58
N ALA A 604 -14.82 18.62 3.93
CA ALA A 604 -14.30 19.90 3.49
C ALA A 604 -13.85 19.87 2.01
N GLY A 605 -13.86 18.71 1.35
CA GLY A 605 -13.46 18.58 -0.05
C GLY A 605 -11.94 18.71 -0.26
N TRP A 606 -11.14 18.44 0.76
CA TRP A 606 -9.67 18.46 0.66
C TRP A 606 -9.10 17.14 0.12
N VAL A 607 -9.88 16.05 0.24
CA VAL A 607 -9.45 14.70 -0.09
C VAL A 607 -10.08 14.27 -1.41
N GLU A 608 -9.26 13.78 -2.33
CA GLU A 608 -9.71 13.17 -3.58
C GLU A 608 -9.43 11.66 -3.49
N PRO A 609 -10.43 10.78 -3.29
CA PRO A 609 -10.19 9.36 -2.97
C PRO A 609 -9.35 8.57 -3.98
N LYS A 610 -9.26 9.04 -5.24
CA LYS A 610 -8.41 8.43 -6.29
C LYS A 610 -6.94 8.87 -6.22
N LYS A 611 -6.66 9.96 -5.51
CA LYS A 611 -5.35 10.63 -5.45
C LYS A 611 -4.74 10.60 -4.05
N HIS A 612 -5.56 10.81 -3.02
CA HIS A 612 -5.13 10.96 -1.64
C HIS A 612 -5.43 9.68 -0.83
N ARG A 613 -4.42 9.21 -0.11
CA ARG A 613 -4.51 8.08 0.83
C ARG A 613 -4.15 8.55 2.24
N LEU A 614 -5.11 8.52 3.16
CA LEU A 614 -4.95 8.94 4.55
C LEU A 614 -4.96 7.73 5.47
N GLU A 615 -3.93 7.54 6.29
CA GLU A 615 -3.75 6.34 7.09
C GLU A 615 -3.31 6.67 8.52
N HIS A 616 -3.87 5.92 9.47
CA HIS A 616 -3.41 5.89 10.86
C HIS A 616 -2.86 4.50 11.16
N ILE A 617 -1.60 4.45 11.59
CA ILE A 617 -0.95 3.24 12.08
C ILE A 617 -0.88 3.33 13.60
N GLY A 618 -1.90 2.77 14.25
CA GLY A 618 -1.96 2.67 15.70
C GLY A 618 -1.01 1.61 16.27
N PHE A 619 -0.31 1.93 17.36
CA PHE A 619 0.47 0.95 18.13
C PHE A 619 -0.03 0.74 19.56
N GLY A 620 0.18 -0.47 20.09
CA GLY A 620 -0.15 -0.85 21.47
C GLY A 620 0.91 -0.41 22.50
N THR A 621 0.70 -0.77 23.76
CA THR A 621 1.56 -0.36 24.88
C THR A 621 2.73 -1.33 25.14
N VAL A 622 3.85 -0.77 25.61
CA VAL A 622 4.97 -1.54 26.16
C VAL A 622 4.69 -1.86 27.62
N GLN A 623 4.73 -3.14 27.97
CA GLN A 623 4.39 -3.66 29.28
C GLN A 623 5.61 -4.19 30.04
N GLY A 624 5.58 -4.10 31.36
CA GLY A 624 6.49 -4.83 32.24
C GLY A 624 6.07 -6.28 32.43
N GLU A 625 6.81 -7.00 33.26
CA GLU A 625 6.51 -8.40 33.58
C GLU A 625 5.11 -8.58 34.20
N ASP A 626 4.68 -7.57 34.97
CA ASP A 626 3.37 -7.47 35.62
C ASP A 626 2.19 -7.23 34.66
N GLY A 627 2.45 -7.04 33.36
CA GLY A 627 1.44 -6.74 32.34
C GLY A 627 0.90 -5.31 32.37
N LYS A 628 1.44 -4.44 33.23
CA LYS A 628 1.12 -3.00 33.25
C LYS A 628 2.16 -2.23 32.44
N ARG A 629 1.93 -0.93 32.23
CA ARG A 629 2.89 -0.06 31.52
C ARG A 629 4.28 -0.19 32.12
N PHE A 630 5.28 -0.36 31.25
CA PHE A 630 6.67 -0.54 31.65
C PHE A 630 7.18 0.67 32.43
N LYS A 631 7.69 0.39 33.64
CA LYS A 631 8.16 1.37 34.62
C LYS A 631 9.40 0.83 35.32
N THR A 632 10.21 1.74 35.89
CA THR A 632 11.34 1.40 36.74
C THR A 632 10.87 0.72 38.03
N ARG A 633 11.79 0.12 38.80
CA ARG A 633 11.49 -0.45 40.13
C ARG A 633 10.95 0.59 41.13
N SER A 634 11.25 1.88 40.93
CA SER A 634 10.69 2.99 41.71
C SER A 634 9.29 3.44 41.26
N GLY A 635 8.75 2.86 40.17
CA GLY A 635 7.46 3.23 39.59
C GLY A 635 7.49 4.44 38.65
N GLU A 636 8.68 4.99 38.39
CA GLU A 636 8.92 6.06 37.43
C GLU A 636 9.00 5.53 35.99
N THR A 637 8.88 6.43 35.03
CA THR A 637 8.99 6.11 33.61
C THR A 637 10.46 5.82 33.26
N VAL A 638 10.73 4.76 32.51
CA VAL A 638 12.08 4.43 32.04
C VAL A 638 12.47 5.39 30.91
N ARG A 639 13.61 6.08 31.07
CA ARG A 639 14.16 6.95 30.02
C ARG A 639 14.69 6.11 28.87
N LEU A 640 14.46 6.58 27.65
CA LEU A 640 14.82 5.81 26.47
C LEU A 640 16.33 5.65 26.28
N VAL A 641 17.12 6.68 26.63
CA VAL A 641 18.59 6.61 26.58
C VAL A 641 19.12 5.49 27.49
N ASP A 642 18.67 5.43 28.75
CA ASP A 642 19.10 4.41 29.70
C ASP A 642 18.78 2.99 29.21
N LEU A 643 17.63 2.82 28.56
CA LEU A 643 17.21 1.55 28.00
C LEU A 643 18.13 1.09 26.86
N LEU A 644 18.46 2.01 25.95
CA LEU A 644 19.36 1.73 24.83
C LEU A 644 20.78 1.44 25.31
N ASP A 645 21.28 2.23 26.26
CA ASP A 645 22.63 2.07 26.80
C ASP A 645 22.78 0.75 27.57
N GLU A 646 21.74 0.30 28.31
CA GLU A 646 21.72 -1.02 28.96
C GLU A 646 21.74 -2.18 27.95
N ALA A 647 21.01 -2.07 26.83
CA ALA A 647 21.04 -3.09 25.77
C ALA A 647 22.45 -3.22 25.17
N VAL A 648 23.14 -2.10 24.94
CA VAL A 648 24.51 -2.08 24.42
C VAL A 648 25.48 -2.67 25.44
N LYS A 649 25.40 -2.24 26.70
CA LYS A 649 26.28 -2.74 27.76
C LYS A 649 26.23 -4.27 27.90
N ARG A 650 25.04 -4.87 27.88
CA ARG A 650 24.89 -6.34 27.92
C ARG A 650 25.51 -7.02 26.70
N MET A 651 25.44 -6.38 25.53
CA MET A 651 26.10 -6.88 24.34
C MET A 651 27.62 -6.76 24.40
N GLU A 652 28.16 -5.67 24.95
CA GLU A 652 29.60 -5.52 25.19
C GLU A 652 30.11 -6.65 26.10
N GLU A 653 29.43 -6.89 27.22
CA GLU A 653 29.76 -7.98 28.15
C GLU A 653 29.75 -9.35 27.45
N SER A 654 28.71 -9.64 26.66
CA SER A 654 28.60 -10.91 25.92
C SER A 654 29.66 -11.07 24.83
N LEU A 655 30.03 -10.01 24.12
CA LEU A 655 31.06 -10.05 23.08
C LEU A 655 32.46 -10.23 23.70
N MET A 656 32.75 -9.53 24.80
CA MET A 656 34.00 -9.70 25.54
C MET A 656 34.18 -11.14 26.05
N GLU A 657 33.11 -11.76 26.58
CA GLU A 657 33.14 -13.16 26.98
C GLU A 657 33.49 -14.08 25.79
N ARG A 658 32.89 -13.86 24.62
CA ARG A 658 33.16 -14.65 23.41
C ARG A 658 34.58 -14.47 22.88
N ILE A 659 35.16 -13.28 22.99
CA ILE A 659 36.57 -13.01 22.66
C ILE A 659 37.47 -13.84 23.58
N ASN A 660 37.21 -13.81 24.89
CA ASN A 660 37.96 -14.59 25.89
C ASN A 660 37.87 -16.10 25.64
N GLU A 661 36.72 -16.59 25.19
CA GLU A 661 36.50 -17.99 24.81
C GLU A 661 37.06 -18.36 23.42
N LYS A 662 37.64 -17.42 22.68
CA LYS A 662 38.12 -17.58 21.28
C LYS A 662 37.01 -18.02 20.31
N LYS A 663 35.78 -17.55 20.54
CA LYS A 663 34.59 -17.82 19.73
C LYS A 663 34.15 -16.62 18.88
N ALA A 664 34.83 -15.48 19.00
CA ALA A 664 34.60 -14.27 18.22
C ALA A 664 35.74 -14.03 17.22
N VAL A 665 35.43 -13.40 16.09
CA VAL A 665 36.43 -13.02 15.07
C VAL A 665 36.83 -11.55 15.19
N ILE A 666 36.05 -10.75 15.94
CA ILE A 666 36.30 -9.33 16.18
C ILE A 666 37.34 -9.11 17.29
N THR A 667 37.98 -7.95 17.28
CA THR A 667 38.93 -7.52 18.30
C THR A 667 38.27 -6.64 19.38
N GLU A 668 38.93 -6.45 20.53
CA GLU A 668 38.38 -5.68 21.66
C GLU A 668 38.05 -4.23 21.29
N ASP A 669 38.83 -3.60 20.40
CA ASP A 669 38.60 -2.24 19.90
C ASP A 669 37.36 -2.11 19.00
N GLN A 670 36.91 -3.21 18.40
CA GLN A 670 35.69 -3.26 17.58
C GLN A 670 34.42 -3.47 18.40
N VAL A 671 34.54 -3.90 19.67
CA VAL A 671 33.41 -4.25 20.53
C VAL A 671 32.40 -3.10 20.69
N PRO A 672 32.79 -1.83 20.96
CA PRO A 672 31.81 -0.76 21.15
C PRO A 672 30.91 -0.55 19.93
N GLU A 673 31.49 -0.61 18.72
CA GLU A 673 30.73 -0.43 17.48
C GLU A 673 29.78 -1.60 17.25
N VAL A 674 30.28 -2.84 17.34
CA VAL A 674 29.49 -4.06 17.13
C VAL A 674 28.38 -4.19 18.18
N ALA A 675 28.69 -3.94 19.45
CA ALA A 675 27.72 -3.97 20.54
C ALA A 675 26.62 -2.91 20.34
N SER A 676 26.98 -1.70 19.87
CA SER A 676 25.99 -0.67 19.57
C SER A 676 25.06 -1.07 18.42
N ALA A 677 25.59 -1.68 17.36
CA ALA A 677 24.78 -2.17 16.24
C ALA A 677 23.83 -3.29 16.68
N MET A 678 24.35 -4.28 17.42
CA MET A 678 23.57 -5.43 17.91
C MET A 678 22.55 -5.04 18.97
N GLY A 679 22.92 -4.21 19.95
CA GLY A 679 22.05 -3.77 21.03
C GLY A 679 20.87 -2.93 20.55
N TYR A 680 21.14 -1.90 19.73
CA TYR A 680 20.06 -1.09 19.15
C TYR A 680 19.22 -1.90 18.15
N GLY A 681 19.85 -2.76 17.35
CA GLY A 681 19.16 -3.67 16.43
C GLY A 681 18.21 -4.63 17.14
N ALA A 682 18.62 -5.17 18.30
CA ALA A 682 17.79 -6.02 19.12
C ALA A 682 16.55 -5.31 19.65
N VAL A 683 16.70 -4.08 20.17
CA VAL A 683 15.57 -3.26 20.64
C VAL A 683 14.59 -2.97 19.50
N LYS A 684 15.08 -2.55 18.32
CA LYS A 684 14.25 -2.27 17.13
C LYS A 684 13.50 -3.51 16.67
N TYR A 685 14.22 -4.60 16.41
CA TYR A 685 13.63 -5.83 15.89
C TYR A 685 12.62 -6.46 16.85
N PHE A 686 12.89 -6.37 18.15
CA PHE A 686 11.97 -6.90 19.15
C PHE A 686 10.60 -6.22 19.05
N ASP A 687 10.54 -4.90 18.84
CA ASP A 687 9.25 -4.24 18.59
C ASP A 687 8.68 -4.59 17.21
N LEU A 688 9.49 -4.43 16.16
CA LEU A 688 9.06 -4.52 14.76
C LEU A 688 8.59 -5.91 14.33
N ARG A 689 9.07 -6.99 14.96
CA ARG A 689 8.66 -8.37 14.63
C ARG A 689 7.22 -8.72 15.04
N ARG A 690 6.48 -7.78 15.64
CA ARG A 690 5.13 -7.96 16.15
C ARG A 690 4.16 -7.04 15.43
N ASN A 691 2.88 -7.40 15.40
CA ASN A 691 1.86 -6.50 14.90
C ASN A 691 1.85 -5.21 15.76
N PRO A 692 1.94 -4.01 15.15
CA PRO A 692 2.00 -2.73 15.88
C PRO A 692 0.90 -2.58 16.92
N THR A 693 -0.32 -3.02 16.59
CA THR A 693 -1.51 -2.89 17.46
C THR A 693 -1.45 -3.74 18.73
N SER A 694 -0.56 -4.73 18.79
CA SER A 694 -0.40 -5.60 19.95
C SER A 694 0.39 -4.90 21.06
N ASN A 695 -0.01 -5.17 22.31
CA ASN A 695 0.83 -4.93 23.47
C ASN A 695 1.96 -5.98 23.51
N TYR A 696 3.12 -5.63 24.08
CA TYR A 696 4.16 -6.63 24.34
C TYR A 696 4.88 -6.37 25.67
N LYS A 697 5.43 -7.46 26.23
CA LYS A 697 6.25 -7.40 27.43
C LYS A 697 7.71 -7.15 27.07
N PHE A 698 8.29 -6.10 27.62
CA PHE A 698 9.69 -5.77 27.43
C PHE A 698 10.58 -6.77 28.18
N SER A 699 11.61 -7.31 27.51
CA SER A 699 12.57 -8.24 28.12
C SER A 699 13.92 -8.15 27.40
N TYR A 700 14.97 -7.78 28.13
CA TYR A 700 16.34 -7.79 27.61
C TYR A 700 16.78 -9.21 27.24
N ASP A 701 16.45 -10.18 28.09
CA ASP A 701 16.89 -11.57 27.91
C ASP A 701 16.29 -12.17 26.63
N GLU A 702 15.02 -11.88 26.34
CA GLU A 702 14.38 -12.36 25.10
C GLU A 702 14.87 -11.64 23.84
N MET A 703 15.19 -10.35 23.91
CA MET A 703 15.63 -9.61 22.72
C MET A 703 17.10 -9.86 22.38
N LEU A 704 17.93 -10.14 23.39
CA LEU A 704 19.36 -10.41 23.25
C LEU A 704 19.67 -11.92 23.14
N ASP A 705 18.68 -12.82 23.19
CA ASP A 705 18.93 -14.26 22.98
C ASP A 705 19.51 -14.49 21.58
N THR A 706 20.52 -15.35 21.52
CA THR A 706 21.22 -15.74 20.29
C THR A 706 20.44 -16.78 19.47
N ARG A 707 19.33 -17.28 20.00
CA ARG A 707 18.47 -18.29 19.39
C ARG A 707 17.06 -17.75 19.17
N GLY A 708 16.38 -18.33 18.19
CA GLY A 708 15.00 -18.01 17.85
C GLY A 708 14.89 -16.74 17.00
N ASN A 709 13.69 -16.16 16.99
CA ASN A 709 13.37 -15.02 16.12
C ASN A 709 13.87 -13.68 16.73
N THR A 710 15.19 -13.48 16.80
CA THR A 710 15.84 -12.29 17.38
C THR A 710 16.76 -11.61 16.37
N ALA A 711 17.02 -10.30 16.54
CA ALA A 711 18.00 -9.59 15.70
C ALA A 711 19.38 -10.25 15.78
N ILE A 712 19.75 -10.71 16.98
CA ILE A 712 21.03 -11.34 17.25
C ILE A 712 21.20 -12.58 16.36
N TYR A 713 20.22 -13.49 16.35
CA TYR A 713 20.23 -14.66 15.46
C TYR A 713 20.37 -14.27 13.98
N LEU A 714 19.63 -13.25 13.53
CA LEU A 714 19.65 -12.79 12.14
C LEU A 714 21.01 -12.20 11.74
N LEU A 715 21.61 -11.37 12.60
CA LEU A 715 22.93 -10.78 12.38
C LEU A 715 24.02 -11.86 12.36
N TYR A 716 23.94 -12.86 13.23
CA TYR A 716 24.84 -14.03 13.17
C TYR A 716 24.70 -14.82 11.87
N ALA A 717 23.47 -15.02 11.37
CA ALA A 717 23.25 -15.70 10.11
C ALA A 717 23.87 -14.93 8.92
N HIS A 718 23.76 -13.60 8.91
CA HIS A 718 24.42 -12.73 7.93
C HIS A 718 25.95 -12.82 8.02
N ALA A 719 26.53 -12.60 9.21
CA ALA A 719 27.98 -12.67 9.43
C ALA A 719 28.56 -14.05 9.05
N ARG A 720 27.80 -15.13 9.25
CA ARG A 720 28.20 -16.48 8.82
C ARG A 720 28.32 -16.59 7.30
N LEU A 721 27.42 -15.97 6.53
CA LEU A 721 27.50 -15.94 5.07
C LEU A 721 28.75 -15.17 4.60
N GLU A 722 29.00 -13.99 5.16
CA GLU A 722 30.19 -13.19 4.85
C GLU A 722 31.49 -13.93 5.21
N SER A 723 31.49 -14.68 6.32
CA SER A 723 32.61 -15.54 6.70
C SER A 723 32.86 -16.66 5.68
N ILE A 724 31.80 -17.33 5.18
CA ILE A 724 31.92 -18.36 4.14
C ILE A 724 32.49 -17.77 2.85
N ILE A 725 32.00 -16.60 2.43
CA ILE A 725 32.48 -15.91 1.22
C ILE A 725 33.95 -15.51 1.38
N SER A 726 34.32 -14.94 2.52
CA SER A 726 35.70 -14.55 2.83
C SER A 726 36.66 -15.75 2.79
N LYS A 727 36.23 -16.92 3.30
CA LYS A 727 37.01 -18.16 3.23
C LYS A 727 37.12 -18.73 1.81
N GLY A 728 36.07 -18.59 0.99
CA GLY A 728 36.13 -18.91 -0.44
C GLY A 728 37.26 -18.15 -1.15
N LEU A 729 37.42 -16.87 -0.85
CA LEU A 729 38.53 -16.07 -1.38
C LEU A 729 39.89 -16.47 -0.78
N ALA A 730 39.98 -16.58 0.55
CA ALA A 730 41.25 -16.84 1.24
C ALA A 730 41.84 -18.23 0.91
N ASP A 731 41.02 -19.28 1.02
CA ASP A 731 41.45 -20.67 0.99
C ASP A 731 41.36 -21.29 -0.41
N HIS A 732 40.40 -20.82 -1.24
CA HIS A 732 40.15 -21.38 -2.56
C HIS A 732 40.43 -20.41 -3.73
N LYS A 733 40.80 -19.16 -3.44
CA LYS A 733 41.08 -18.11 -4.45
C LYS A 733 39.90 -17.84 -5.38
N ILE A 734 38.67 -18.02 -4.89
CA ILE A 734 37.45 -17.71 -5.62
C ILE A 734 36.93 -16.34 -5.17
N ASP A 735 37.00 -15.35 -6.06
CA ASP A 735 36.37 -14.04 -5.84
C ASP A 735 34.95 -14.04 -6.41
N VAL A 736 33.97 -13.99 -5.50
CA VAL A 736 32.54 -13.97 -5.87
C VAL A 736 32.18 -12.71 -6.65
N ASN A 737 32.81 -11.57 -6.36
CA ASN A 737 32.52 -10.31 -7.04
C ASN A 737 33.02 -10.34 -8.49
N GLU A 738 34.17 -10.98 -8.74
CA GLU A 738 34.65 -11.19 -10.11
C GLU A 738 33.73 -12.13 -10.91
N ILE A 739 33.22 -13.20 -10.27
CA ILE A 739 32.25 -14.10 -10.91
C ILE A 739 30.99 -13.34 -11.33
N ILE A 740 30.45 -12.49 -10.45
CA ILE A 740 29.27 -11.67 -10.72
C ILE A 740 29.54 -10.73 -11.90
N LYS A 741 30.66 -9.99 -11.85
CA LYS A 741 31.03 -9.01 -12.87
C LYS A 741 31.21 -9.65 -14.25
N ASN A 742 31.86 -10.81 -14.31
CA ASN A 742 32.16 -11.51 -15.56
C ASN A 742 31.00 -12.41 -16.03
N LYS A 743 29.96 -12.60 -15.20
CA LYS A 743 28.84 -13.54 -15.45
C LYS A 743 29.35 -14.93 -15.85
N SER A 744 30.44 -15.37 -15.24
CA SER A 744 31.20 -16.55 -15.66
C SER A 744 30.58 -17.88 -15.19
N VAL A 745 29.68 -17.83 -14.21
CA VAL A 745 29.10 -19.01 -13.56
C VAL A 745 27.58 -18.92 -13.55
N LYS A 746 26.93 -20.03 -13.91
CA LYS A 746 25.47 -20.18 -13.80
C LYS A 746 25.13 -20.80 -12.44
N ILE A 747 24.15 -20.21 -11.73
CA ILE A 747 23.58 -20.81 -10.53
C ILE A 747 22.78 -22.06 -10.92
N THR A 748 23.00 -23.16 -10.18
CA THR A 748 22.27 -24.43 -10.31
C THR A 748 21.53 -24.74 -9.01
N LEU A 749 20.32 -25.29 -9.13
CA LEU A 749 19.47 -25.66 -7.99
C LEU A 749 19.21 -27.17 -7.97
N ASP A 750 20.22 -27.96 -7.61
CA ASP A 750 20.18 -29.43 -7.70
C ASP A 750 19.72 -30.05 -6.38
N HIS A 751 20.11 -29.47 -5.26
CA HIS A 751 19.69 -29.91 -3.93
C HIS A 751 18.37 -29.22 -3.50
N PRO A 752 17.43 -29.93 -2.84
CA PRO A 752 16.18 -29.32 -2.38
C PRO A 752 16.35 -28.08 -1.48
N ALA A 753 17.43 -28.03 -0.69
CA ALA A 753 17.74 -26.87 0.15
C ALA A 753 18.21 -25.65 -0.67
N GLU A 754 18.92 -25.86 -1.78
CA GLU A 754 19.31 -24.78 -2.72
C GLU A 754 18.05 -24.18 -3.36
N ARG A 755 17.14 -25.05 -3.86
CA ARG A 755 15.87 -24.61 -4.42
C ARG A 755 15.01 -23.86 -3.39
N ASN A 756 14.95 -24.36 -2.15
CA ASN A 756 14.19 -23.70 -1.09
C ASN A 756 14.75 -22.31 -0.75
N LEU A 757 16.08 -22.16 -0.71
CA LEU A 757 16.72 -20.87 -0.52
C LEU A 757 16.41 -19.92 -1.67
N ALA A 758 16.58 -20.38 -2.92
CA ALA A 758 16.25 -19.60 -4.12
C ALA A 758 14.80 -19.09 -4.11
N LEU A 759 13.85 -19.94 -3.71
CA LEU A 759 12.45 -19.55 -3.58
C LEU A 759 12.27 -18.43 -2.55
N HIS A 760 12.92 -18.51 -1.38
CA HIS A 760 12.83 -17.47 -0.36
C HIS A 760 13.47 -16.15 -0.80
N LEU A 761 14.56 -16.20 -1.58
CA LEU A 761 15.17 -14.98 -2.14
C LEU A 761 14.19 -14.24 -3.06
N HIS A 762 13.50 -14.97 -3.95
CA HIS A 762 12.51 -14.39 -4.87
C HIS A 762 11.26 -13.84 -4.18
N MET A 763 10.92 -14.34 -2.99
CA MET A 763 9.80 -13.82 -2.21
C MET A 763 10.05 -12.42 -1.63
N PHE A 764 11.25 -11.84 -1.80
CA PHE A 764 11.51 -10.47 -1.39
C PHE A 764 10.58 -9.47 -2.10
N ALA A 765 10.45 -9.60 -3.43
CA ALA A 765 9.58 -8.73 -4.22
C ALA A 765 8.10 -8.85 -3.79
N ASP A 766 7.64 -10.08 -3.57
CA ASP A 766 6.29 -10.36 -3.07
C ASP A 766 6.04 -9.72 -1.69
N MET A 767 7.04 -9.79 -0.79
CA MET A 767 6.98 -9.18 0.54
C MET A 767 6.89 -7.65 0.47
N ILE A 768 7.64 -7.02 -0.46
CA ILE A 768 7.56 -5.57 -0.68
C ILE A 768 6.15 -5.17 -1.14
N GLU A 769 5.56 -5.88 -2.10
CA GLU A 769 4.18 -5.59 -2.52
C GLU A 769 3.19 -5.75 -1.37
N GLU A 770 3.39 -6.74 -0.49
CA GLU A 770 2.51 -7.00 0.64
C GLU A 770 2.64 -5.91 1.73
N VAL A 771 3.86 -5.50 2.09
CA VAL A 771 4.06 -4.47 3.11
C VAL A 771 3.58 -3.10 2.66
N LEU A 772 3.60 -2.77 1.36
CA LEU A 772 3.04 -1.51 0.87
C LEU A 772 1.51 -1.40 1.03
N GLN A 773 0.82 -2.53 1.24
CA GLN A 773 -0.63 -2.54 1.45
C GLN A 773 -1.02 -2.00 2.82
N ASP A 774 -0.27 -2.30 3.88
CA ASP A 774 -0.63 -1.91 5.26
C ASP A 774 0.50 -1.24 6.06
N LEU A 775 1.69 -1.15 5.48
CA LEU A 775 2.91 -0.58 6.06
C LEU A 775 3.32 -1.24 7.38
N TYR A 776 3.00 -2.51 7.59
CA TYR A 776 3.37 -3.21 8.82
C TYR A 776 4.77 -3.85 8.72
N PRO A 777 5.79 -3.36 9.48
CA PRO A 777 7.17 -3.82 9.35
C PRO A 777 7.39 -5.30 9.73
N TYR A 778 6.49 -5.90 10.52
CA TYR A 778 6.61 -7.32 10.91
C TYR A 778 6.63 -8.27 9.70
N ARG A 779 6.08 -7.85 8.55
CA ARG A 779 6.14 -8.60 7.29
C ARG A 779 7.57 -8.76 6.80
N VAL A 780 8.38 -7.71 6.92
CA VAL A 780 9.82 -7.74 6.61
C VAL A 780 10.54 -8.65 7.61
N CYS A 781 10.20 -8.58 8.90
CA CYS A 781 10.78 -9.44 9.93
C CYS A 781 10.47 -10.93 9.70
N ASP A 782 9.22 -11.27 9.41
CA ASP A 782 8.80 -12.65 9.13
C ASP A 782 9.49 -13.22 7.88
N PHE A 783 9.62 -12.40 6.84
CA PHE A 783 10.40 -12.74 5.65
C PHE A 783 11.87 -12.98 5.98
N LEU A 784 12.52 -12.05 6.67
CA LEU A 784 13.94 -12.13 7.02
C LEU A 784 14.24 -13.35 7.90
N TYR A 785 13.36 -13.66 8.85
CA TYR A 785 13.49 -14.87 9.67
C TYR A 785 13.30 -16.15 8.86
N ALA A 786 12.32 -16.20 7.96
CA ALA A 786 12.14 -17.33 7.05
C ALA A 786 13.35 -17.54 6.13
N LEU A 787 13.90 -16.45 5.58
CA LEU A 787 15.12 -16.48 4.76
C LEU A 787 16.32 -16.98 5.57
N SER A 788 16.53 -16.48 6.80
CA SER A 788 17.61 -16.92 7.68
C SER A 788 17.52 -18.42 8.02
N ASN A 789 16.31 -18.95 8.20
CA ASN A 789 16.10 -20.38 8.38
C ASN A 789 16.41 -21.19 7.11
N ALA A 790 16.03 -20.69 5.93
CA ALA A 790 16.38 -21.32 4.66
C ALA A 790 17.90 -21.31 4.42
N VAL A 791 18.59 -20.21 4.76
CA VAL A 791 20.04 -20.09 4.74
C VAL A 791 20.67 -21.13 5.67
N SER A 792 20.20 -21.22 6.91
CA SER A 792 20.71 -22.17 7.91
C SER A 792 20.56 -23.63 7.45
N ASP A 793 19.43 -23.97 6.84
CA ASP A 793 19.20 -25.31 6.27
C ASP A 793 20.14 -25.59 5.08
N PHE A 794 20.31 -24.61 4.18
CA PHE A 794 21.21 -24.69 3.04
C PHE A 794 22.67 -24.92 3.47
N VAL A 795 23.23 -24.06 4.33
CA VAL A 795 24.64 -24.18 4.76
C VAL A 795 24.92 -25.43 5.59
N THR A 796 23.89 -26.05 6.16
CA THR A 796 24.01 -27.29 6.93
C THR A 796 23.96 -28.52 6.02
N LYS A 797 23.06 -28.54 5.03
CA LYS A 797 22.85 -29.69 4.14
C LYS A 797 23.73 -29.68 2.89
N CYS A 798 24.15 -28.50 2.44
CA CYS A 798 24.92 -28.30 1.22
C CYS A 798 26.31 -27.81 1.60
N LYS A 799 27.34 -28.65 1.38
CA LYS A 799 28.73 -28.23 1.58
C LYS A 799 29.07 -27.14 0.56
N VAL A 800 29.37 -25.92 1.02
CA VAL A 800 29.74 -24.81 0.13
C VAL A 800 31.21 -24.93 -0.27
N LEU A 801 32.11 -24.73 0.68
CA LEU A 801 33.57 -24.73 0.45
C LEU A 801 34.08 -26.12 0.11
N GLY A 802 34.92 -26.22 -0.93
CA GLY A 802 35.52 -27.48 -1.39
C GLY A 802 34.53 -28.47 -2.04
N SER A 803 33.34 -28.01 -2.44
CA SER A 803 32.40 -28.81 -3.25
C SER A 803 32.58 -28.55 -4.75
N PRO A 804 32.14 -29.46 -5.64
CA PRO A 804 32.15 -29.22 -7.08
C PRO A 804 31.26 -28.02 -7.48
N GLU A 805 30.17 -27.78 -6.75
CA GLU A 805 29.23 -26.68 -6.98
C GLU A 805 29.62 -25.40 -6.22
N MET A 806 30.87 -25.29 -5.74
CA MET A 806 31.29 -24.23 -4.82
C MET A 806 31.02 -22.82 -5.36
N GLU A 807 31.31 -22.54 -6.64
CA GLU A 807 31.06 -21.22 -7.23
C GLU A 807 29.58 -20.86 -7.24
N SER A 808 28.71 -21.79 -7.67
CA SER A 808 27.24 -21.64 -7.62
C SER A 808 26.72 -21.40 -6.19
N ARG A 809 27.22 -22.18 -5.22
CA ARG A 809 26.83 -22.06 -3.81
C ARG A 809 27.34 -20.79 -3.16
N LEU A 810 28.51 -20.30 -3.53
CA LEU A 810 29.03 -19.01 -3.09
C LEU A 810 28.19 -17.85 -3.64
N LEU A 811 27.70 -17.95 -4.87
CA LEU A 811 26.74 -16.99 -5.42
C LEU A 811 25.44 -16.99 -4.61
N LEU A 812 24.90 -18.16 -4.23
CA LEU A 812 23.72 -18.24 -3.34
C LEU A 812 23.98 -17.60 -1.96
N CYS A 813 25.18 -17.80 -1.38
CA CYS A 813 25.57 -17.11 -0.15
C CYS A 813 25.55 -15.59 -0.32
N ARG A 814 26.13 -15.07 -1.41
CA ARG A 814 26.18 -13.64 -1.70
C ARG A 814 24.78 -13.05 -1.97
N SER A 815 23.93 -13.72 -2.76
CA SER A 815 22.55 -13.30 -2.97
C SER A 815 21.79 -13.20 -1.65
N SER A 816 22.00 -14.18 -0.76
CA SER A 816 21.36 -14.20 0.56
C SER A 816 21.85 -13.05 1.45
N ALA A 817 23.16 -12.78 1.47
CA ALA A 817 23.72 -11.67 2.23
C ALA A 817 23.15 -10.32 1.75
N ILE A 818 23.08 -10.09 0.42
CA ILE A 818 22.50 -8.87 -0.17
C ILE A 818 21.04 -8.69 0.28
N VAL A 819 20.21 -9.73 0.15
CA VAL A 819 18.79 -9.65 0.52
C VAL A 819 18.61 -9.43 2.02
N MET A 820 19.38 -10.12 2.86
CA MET A 820 19.35 -9.92 4.31
C MET A 820 19.78 -8.50 4.69
N ARG A 821 20.84 -7.97 4.07
CA ARG A 821 21.31 -6.60 4.25
C ARG A 821 20.22 -5.60 3.89
N GLN A 822 19.55 -5.77 2.75
CA GLN A 822 18.44 -4.89 2.38
C GLN A 822 17.32 -4.92 3.42
N CYS A 823 16.95 -6.09 3.94
CA CYS A 823 15.95 -6.18 5.02
C CYS A 823 16.40 -5.48 6.31
N PHE A 824 17.68 -5.56 6.68
CA PHE A 824 18.20 -4.82 7.83
C PHE A 824 18.09 -3.31 7.60
N GLU A 825 18.45 -2.81 6.41
CA GLU A 825 18.31 -1.41 6.05
C GLU A 825 16.85 -0.95 6.12
N LEU A 826 15.91 -1.73 5.59
CA LEU A 826 14.46 -1.45 5.67
C LEU A 826 13.95 -1.37 7.12
N LEU A 827 14.54 -2.16 8.02
CA LEU A 827 14.20 -2.18 9.46
C LEU A 827 15.05 -1.19 10.28
N ALA A 828 15.89 -0.37 9.64
CA ALA A 828 16.86 0.51 10.26
C ALA A 828 17.82 -0.22 11.24
N ILE A 829 18.18 -1.47 10.95
CA ILE A 829 19.14 -2.25 11.72
C ILE A 829 20.50 -2.13 11.04
N ARG A 830 21.52 -1.69 11.79
CA ARG A 830 22.90 -1.71 11.29
C ARG A 830 23.38 -3.16 11.22
N HIS A 831 23.72 -3.63 10.02
CA HIS A 831 24.30 -4.96 9.84
C HIS A 831 25.76 -4.98 10.27
N VAL A 832 26.27 -6.16 10.58
CA VAL A 832 27.66 -6.40 10.92
C VAL A 832 28.20 -7.55 10.07
N ASP A 833 29.39 -7.36 9.51
CA ASP A 833 30.02 -8.36 8.63
C ASP A 833 30.78 -9.43 9.42
N ARG A 834 31.16 -9.11 10.66
CA ARG A 834 31.94 -9.98 11.55
C ARG A 834 31.43 -9.85 12.98
N ILE A 835 31.37 -10.97 13.69
CA ILE A 835 30.97 -11.08 15.11
C ILE A 835 31.92 -12.04 15.82
#